data_AF-A0A536NBZ2-F1
#
_entry.id   AF-A0A536NBZ2-F1
#
_cell.length_a   1.000
_cell.length_b   1.000
_cell.length_c   1.000
_cell.angle_alpha   90.00
_cell.angle_beta   90.00
_cell.angle_gamma   90.00
#
_symmetry.space_group_name_H-M   'P 1'
#
loop_
_entity.id
_entity.type
_entity.pdbx_description
1 polymer ?
#
loop_
_entity_poly.entity_id
_entity_poly.type
_entity_poly.pdbx_seq_one_letter_code
_entity_poly.pdbx_strand_id
1 'polypeptide(L)'
;MQGAGFNAATDGGVQSLGDSEAAAGITGMVWVPAYDNSTCVQTMTDAEIVQRVTGNVSAGHAGLRYQIADEPTANGCAAAPVYAHITQLVHSADPTAKTWVADDQFQVGDPVLASVPMKGTVDILAFDVYPCQSGPCDYSAIDSAVQQIHAANVTNWEFIIQDFSSGSWRWPTPAEVQAQFSHWQGAGAIGYWVFAWDYQAQLVTAQSGNVAALQTINGLAVNPTSLPPPPSPSPSPSPSPSPSPSPSPTTTPLVVTDAASVTSGPSPLTVTFAANASGGSGPFSYQWTFGDGQSSSSQNPSHTYTINAHYTVNLIAKDANQTVGNATPIDITVTPALSVSASVLRAAGDGSLTAAFTGSPAGGAGPYVFAWAFGDGQSSNAQNPSHTYGAVGAYSARLTVTDSRSVSATSSSLSIMVNAMPAATATANLAAVDAPAAVGFTSSVSGGTAPFGYWWTFGDGSASITQDPSHVYATAGTYTVGLVMTDALGTSFSPNSLTIKVYPSLGVVASANPVSGPARLSVTFVAAATGGLGPFTYSWSFGDGATGTGPSVSHTYKAGTYQPALTVHDAAGGSWQGAVGTITAIRHSAKRTAPTTGLTGGALPSSGPASTSQPSSAPPSQSPSLVAAHYADPQRRSGGGDGWRFLALVGSFVAAVGGALSLARQLVLRT
;
A
#
# COMPACT_ATOMS: atom_id res chain seq x y z
N MET A 1 -14.03 3.31 -30.85
CA MET A 1 -13.54 3.71 -29.53
C MET A 1 -13.25 2.48 -28.67
N GLN A 2 -14.23 1.64 -28.28
CA GLN A 2 -13.94 0.32 -27.65
C GLN A 2 -12.97 -0.56 -28.48
N GLY A 3 -13.05 -0.50 -29.82
CA GLY A 3 -12.08 -1.14 -30.73
C GLY A 3 -10.80 -0.36 -31.01
N ALA A 4 -10.47 0.66 -30.20
CA ALA A 4 -9.31 1.55 -30.36
C ALA A 4 -8.64 1.93 -29.02
N GLY A 5 -8.97 1.23 -27.92
CA GLY A 5 -8.29 1.31 -26.62
C GLY A 5 -8.67 2.48 -25.70
N PHE A 6 -8.92 3.69 -26.23
CA PHE A 6 -9.09 4.90 -25.42
C PHE A 6 -10.27 4.86 -24.43
N ASN A 7 -9.97 5.16 -23.16
CA ASN A 7 -10.90 5.25 -22.03
C ASN A 7 -10.71 6.60 -21.29
N ALA A 8 -11.51 7.61 -21.64
CA ALA A 8 -11.78 8.84 -20.87
C ALA A 8 -13.10 9.45 -21.41
N ALA A 9 -13.89 10.23 -20.69
CA ALA A 9 -13.60 10.94 -19.44
C ALA A 9 -14.78 10.88 -18.43
N THR A 10 -14.70 11.67 -17.36
CA THR A 10 -15.76 11.91 -16.39
C THR A 10 -16.78 12.92 -16.91
N ASP A 11 -17.86 12.44 -17.51
CA ASP A 11 -19.09 13.19 -17.82
C ASP A 11 -20.37 12.35 -17.67
N GLY A 12 -20.32 11.32 -16.82
CA GLY A 12 -21.39 10.31 -16.73
C GLY A 12 -21.32 9.22 -17.82
N GLY A 13 -20.32 9.26 -18.72
CA GLY A 13 -19.97 8.16 -19.61
C GLY A 13 -20.33 8.36 -21.08
N VAL A 14 -20.33 9.60 -21.58
CA VAL A 14 -20.60 9.91 -22.98
C VAL A 14 -19.31 9.86 -23.80
N GLN A 15 -19.29 8.94 -24.76
CA GLN A 15 -18.06 8.42 -25.37
C GLN A 15 -17.35 9.38 -26.36
N SER A 16 -17.93 10.53 -26.71
CA SER A 16 -17.62 11.26 -27.95
C SER A 16 -16.67 12.47 -27.83
N LEU A 17 -15.97 12.65 -26.70
CA LEU A 17 -15.29 13.92 -26.37
C LEU A 17 -13.79 13.80 -26.01
N GLY A 18 -13.12 12.67 -26.27
CA GLY A 18 -11.72 12.46 -25.81
C GLY A 18 -10.59 12.68 -26.82
N ASP A 19 -10.89 12.94 -28.09
CA ASP A 19 -9.89 12.92 -29.18
C ASP A 19 -8.96 14.14 -29.17
N SER A 20 -9.44 15.31 -28.72
CA SER A 20 -8.65 16.55 -28.60
C SER A 20 -7.67 16.53 -27.43
N GLU A 21 -8.08 15.92 -26.33
CA GLU A 21 -7.38 15.83 -25.05
C GLU A 21 -6.23 14.84 -25.15
N ALA A 22 -6.47 13.69 -25.79
CA ALA A 22 -5.41 12.73 -26.16
C ALA A 22 -4.39 13.36 -27.12
N ALA A 23 -4.83 14.19 -28.08
CA ALA A 23 -3.94 14.93 -28.99
C ALA A 23 -3.13 16.03 -28.29
N ALA A 24 -3.60 16.54 -27.14
CA ALA A 24 -2.89 17.47 -26.26
C ALA A 24 -1.96 16.78 -25.24
N GLY A 25 -1.89 15.44 -25.23
CA GLY A 25 -1.03 14.67 -24.32
C GLY A 25 -1.65 14.33 -22.97
N ILE A 26 -2.96 14.54 -22.79
CA ILE A 26 -3.67 14.17 -21.56
C ILE A 26 -3.92 12.65 -21.57
N THR A 27 -3.23 11.92 -20.69
CA THR A 27 -3.50 10.50 -20.45
C THR A 27 -4.79 10.33 -19.67
N GLY A 28 -5.68 9.47 -20.18
CA GLY A 28 -7.06 9.34 -19.71
C GLY A 28 -7.21 9.02 -18.22
N MET A 29 -8.38 9.38 -17.69
CA MET A 29 -8.76 9.14 -16.30
C MET A 29 -9.76 7.99 -16.20
N VAL A 30 -9.53 7.09 -15.23
CA VAL A 30 -10.32 5.87 -15.05
C VAL A 30 -10.92 5.84 -13.65
N TRP A 31 -12.25 5.90 -13.56
CA TRP A 31 -12.96 5.69 -12.31
C TRP A 31 -12.88 4.22 -11.88
N VAL A 32 -12.55 4.00 -10.60
CA VAL A 32 -12.52 2.71 -9.93
C VAL A 32 -13.42 2.81 -8.70
N PRO A 33 -14.71 2.43 -8.80
CA PRO A 33 -15.64 2.42 -7.67
C PRO A 33 -15.33 1.24 -6.73
N ALA A 34 -14.14 1.24 -6.15
CA ALA A 34 -13.65 0.19 -5.27
C ALA A 34 -14.05 0.41 -3.81
N TYR A 35 -14.57 1.58 -3.44
CA TYR A 35 -15.02 1.87 -2.09
C TYR A 35 -16.26 2.77 -2.09
N ASP A 36 -17.19 2.52 -1.17
CA ASP A 36 -18.40 3.31 -0.95
C ASP A 36 -18.31 4.04 0.40
N ASN A 37 -18.22 5.37 0.36
CA ASN A 37 -18.11 6.25 1.52
C ASN A 37 -19.42 6.42 2.30
N SER A 38 -20.55 5.95 1.78
CA SER A 38 -21.83 5.93 2.51
C SER A 38 -21.98 4.68 3.39
N THR A 39 -21.35 3.56 3.01
CA THR A 39 -21.40 2.29 3.76
C THR A 39 -20.07 1.89 4.41
N CYS A 40 -18.98 2.58 4.09
CA CYS A 40 -17.61 2.28 4.47
C CYS A 40 -17.11 0.89 4.01
N VAL A 41 -17.60 0.40 2.86
CA VAL A 41 -17.31 -0.96 2.34
C VAL A 41 -16.50 -0.90 1.04
N GLN A 42 -15.51 -1.79 0.91
CA GLN A 42 -14.82 -2.03 -0.37
C GLN A 42 -15.76 -2.77 -1.33
N THR A 43 -16.17 -2.10 -2.40
CA THR A 43 -17.20 -2.54 -3.36
C THR A 43 -16.64 -3.37 -4.53
N MET A 44 -15.32 -3.39 -4.71
CA MET A 44 -14.64 -4.25 -5.69
C MET A 44 -13.62 -5.14 -5.00
N THR A 45 -13.50 -6.40 -5.43
CA THR A 45 -12.42 -7.28 -4.99
C THR A 45 -11.07 -6.85 -5.58
N ASP A 46 -9.99 -7.21 -4.89
CA ASP A 46 -8.61 -6.94 -5.34
C ASP A 46 -8.34 -7.44 -6.77
N ALA A 47 -8.90 -8.60 -7.11
CA ALA A 47 -8.79 -9.20 -8.44
C ALA A 47 -9.49 -8.37 -9.52
N GLU A 48 -10.65 -7.78 -9.24
CA GLU A 48 -11.38 -6.92 -10.19
C GLU A 48 -10.66 -5.59 -10.42
N ILE A 49 -10.03 -5.03 -9.37
CA ILE A 49 -9.20 -3.82 -9.45
C ILE A 49 -7.97 -4.10 -10.34
N VAL A 50 -7.20 -5.14 -10.02
CA VAL A 50 -6.02 -5.56 -10.80
C VAL A 50 -6.39 -5.91 -12.23
N GLN A 51 -7.52 -6.59 -12.47
CA GLN A 51 -8.00 -6.92 -13.81
C GLN A 51 -8.37 -5.65 -14.62
N ARG A 52 -9.03 -4.66 -14.00
CA ARG A 52 -9.37 -3.39 -14.66
C ARG A 52 -8.11 -2.62 -15.07
N VAL A 53 -7.10 -2.53 -14.21
CA VAL A 53 -5.83 -1.85 -14.51
C VAL A 53 -5.03 -2.61 -15.57
N THR A 54 -4.85 -3.93 -15.39
CA THR A 54 -4.15 -4.79 -16.36
C THR A 54 -4.82 -4.77 -17.74
N GLY A 55 -6.15 -4.64 -17.80
CA GLY A 55 -6.90 -4.48 -19.03
C GLY A 55 -6.53 -3.21 -19.81
N ASN A 56 -6.37 -2.07 -19.12
CA ASN A 56 -5.92 -0.82 -19.73
C ASN A 56 -4.47 -0.92 -20.22
N VAL A 57 -3.55 -1.48 -19.40
CA VAL A 57 -2.16 -1.73 -19.79
C VAL A 57 -2.09 -2.62 -21.03
N SER A 58 -2.86 -3.71 -21.07
CA SER A 58 -2.93 -4.63 -22.21
C SER A 58 -3.51 -4.00 -23.48
N ALA A 59 -4.33 -2.96 -23.33
CA ALA A 59 -4.85 -2.15 -24.43
C ALA A 59 -3.86 -1.07 -24.91
N GLY A 60 -2.68 -0.95 -24.29
CA GLY A 60 -1.66 0.04 -24.63
C GLY A 60 -1.70 1.32 -23.80
N HIS A 61 -2.52 1.35 -22.73
CA HIS A 61 -2.73 2.50 -21.86
C HIS A 61 -2.13 2.26 -20.47
N ALA A 62 -0.79 2.16 -20.43
CA ALA A 62 -0.04 2.29 -19.19
C ALA A 62 0.14 3.78 -18.83
N GLY A 63 0.25 4.09 -17.54
CA GLY A 63 0.46 5.45 -17.03
C GLY A 63 -0.82 6.27 -16.89
N LEU A 64 -1.99 5.63 -16.81
CA LEU A 64 -3.27 6.31 -16.60
C LEU A 64 -3.42 6.80 -15.16
N ARG A 65 -4.30 7.80 -14.98
CA ARG A 65 -4.72 8.28 -13.65
C ARG A 65 -5.99 7.55 -13.24
N TYR A 66 -6.00 6.96 -12.05
CA TYR A 66 -7.14 6.22 -11.51
C TYR A 66 -7.75 7.00 -10.34
N GLN A 67 -8.98 7.44 -10.51
CA GLN A 67 -9.77 7.98 -9.41
C GLN A 67 -10.34 6.79 -8.63
N ILE A 68 -9.98 6.66 -7.36
CA ILE A 68 -10.33 5.47 -6.54
C ILE A 68 -11.40 5.73 -5.48
N ALA A 69 -11.73 6.99 -5.25
CA ALA A 69 -12.76 7.45 -4.32
C ALA A 69 -13.16 8.91 -4.59
N ASP A 70 -14.22 9.36 -3.93
CA ASP A 70 -14.83 10.69 -4.00
C ASP A 70 -15.46 11.00 -2.63
N GLU A 71 -15.12 12.12 -1.99
CA GLU A 71 -15.56 12.49 -0.62
C GLU A 71 -15.31 11.40 0.45
N PRO A 72 -14.04 11.05 0.76
CA PRO A 72 -13.67 9.90 1.60
C PRO A 72 -13.97 10.05 3.09
N THR A 73 -14.39 11.25 3.46
CA THR A 73 -14.47 11.80 4.80
C THR A 73 -15.90 12.16 5.17
N ALA A 74 -16.78 12.30 4.16
CA ALA A 74 -18.21 12.16 4.31
C ALA A 74 -18.53 10.89 5.12
N ASN A 75 -19.38 11.04 6.15
CA ASN A 75 -19.80 9.97 7.06
C ASN A 75 -18.72 9.36 7.98
N GLY A 76 -17.47 9.84 7.96
CA GLY A 76 -16.46 9.48 8.95
C GLY A 76 -15.85 8.07 8.82
N CYS A 77 -15.80 7.52 7.60
CA CYS A 77 -15.17 6.24 7.33
C CYS A 77 -13.66 6.23 7.60
N ALA A 78 -13.13 5.11 8.10
CA ALA A 78 -11.68 4.89 8.23
C ALA A 78 -11.06 4.44 6.89
N ALA A 79 -11.26 5.19 5.82
CA ALA A 79 -10.97 4.77 4.44
C ALA A 79 -9.46 4.72 4.09
N ALA A 80 -8.61 5.42 4.87
CA ALA A 80 -7.19 5.59 4.58
C ALA A 80 -6.40 4.29 4.32
N PRO A 81 -6.53 3.20 5.12
CA PRO A 81 -5.83 1.94 4.84
C PRO A 81 -6.36 1.23 3.60
N VAL A 82 -7.66 1.38 3.30
CA VAL A 82 -8.30 0.77 2.12
C VAL A 82 -7.78 1.44 0.85
N TYR A 83 -7.61 2.76 0.83
CA TYR A 83 -7.04 3.45 -0.32
C TYR A 83 -5.55 3.19 -0.49
N ALA A 84 -4.79 3.09 0.60
CA ALA A 84 -3.39 2.67 0.52
C ALA A 84 -3.27 1.28 -0.13
N HIS A 85 -4.17 0.35 0.22
CA HIS A 85 -4.27 -0.97 -0.42
C HIS A 85 -4.68 -0.89 -1.90
N ILE A 86 -5.74 -0.16 -2.24
CA ILE A 86 -6.18 0.03 -3.64
C ILE A 86 -5.08 0.68 -4.49
N THR A 87 -4.35 1.67 -3.95
CA THR A 87 -3.18 2.30 -4.59
C THR A 87 -2.05 1.29 -4.83
N GLN A 88 -1.79 0.38 -3.89
CA GLN A 88 -0.83 -0.70 -4.09
C GLN A 88 -1.30 -1.71 -5.16
N LEU A 89 -2.59 -2.04 -5.21
CA LEU A 89 -3.15 -2.91 -6.26
C LEU A 89 -3.02 -2.27 -7.65
N VAL A 90 -3.33 -0.97 -7.77
CA VAL A 90 -3.16 -0.23 -9.03
C VAL A 90 -1.71 -0.23 -9.47
N HIS A 91 -0.77 0.10 -8.58
CA HIS A 91 0.66 0.07 -8.89
C HIS A 91 1.22 -1.34 -9.16
N SER A 92 0.62 -2.39 -8.60
CA SER A 92 1.02 -3.78 -8.87
C SER A 92 0.69 -4.21 -10.30
N ALA A 93 -0.36 -3.64 -10.89
CA ALA A 93 -0.82 -3.89 -12.25
C ALA A 93 -0.25 -2.89 -13.28
N ASP A 94 0.00 -1.65 -12.86
CA ASP A 94 0.66 -0.61 -13.65
C ASP A 94 1.58 0.26 -12.76
N PRO A 95 2.90 -0.02 -12.71
CA PRO A 95 3.85 0.77 -11.92
C PRO A 95 4.01 2.23 -12.38
N THR A 96 3.44 2.61 -13.53
CA THR A 96 3.48 3.98 -14.05
C THR A 96 2.19 4.76 -13.82
N ALA A 97 1.12 4.09 -13.39
CA ALA A 97 -0.15 4.70 -13.04
C ALA A 97 -0.02 5.67 -11.84
N LYS A 98 -1.07 6.47 -11.63
CA LYS A 98 -1.22 7.35 -10.46
C LYS A 98 -2.63 7.18 -9.89
N THR A 99 -2.78 7.09 -8.57
CA THR A 99 -4.09 7.15 -7.90
C THR A 99 -4.39 8.53 -7.33
N TRP A 100 -5.68 8.87 -7.29
CA TRP A 100 -6.15 10.09 -6.66
C TRP A 100 -7.55 9.95 -6.06
N VAL A 101 -7.90 10.86 -5.13
CA VAL A 101 -9.20 11.00 -4.47
C VAL A 101 -9.55 12.49 -4.35
N ALA A 102 -10.83 12.85 -4.52
CA ALA A 102 -11.36 14.17 -4.18
C ALA A 102 -11.67 14.20 -2.68
N ASP A 103 -11.10 15.15 -1.94
CA ASP A 103 -11.24 15.29 -0.48
C ASP A 103 -11.99 16.58 -0.15
N ASP A 104 -13.10 16.46 0.59
CA ASP A 104 -14.04 17.53 0.90
C ASP A 104 -13.68 18.29 2.19
N GLN A 105 -12.71 17.81 2.99
CA GLN A 105 -12.41 18.38 4.32
C GLN A 105 -11.87 19.82 4.33
N PHE A 106 -11.68 20.42 3.16
CA PHE A 106 -11.03 21.72 3.00
C PHE A 106 -12.04 22.86 2.72
N GLN A 107 -13.34 22.64 2.98
CA GLN A 107 -14.37 23.68 2.86
C GLN A 107 -14.19 24.84 3.86
N VAL A 108 -14.88 25.96 3.57
CA VAL A 108 -14.98 27.11 4.49
C VAL A 108 -15.55 26.67 5.84
N GLY A 109 -14.74 26.81 6.89
CA GLY A 109 -15.17 26.63 8.27
C GLY A 109 -14.83 25.27 8.90
N ASP A 110 -14.24 24.33 8.15
CA ASP A 110 -13.67 23.10 8.71
C ASP A 110 -12.13 23.13 8.63
N PRO A 111 -11.42 23.38 9.75
CA PRO A 111 -9.97 23.48 9.76
C PRO A 111 -9.29 22.13 10.11
N VAL A 112 -8.54 21.57 9.16
CA VAL A 112 -7.69 20.39 9.35
C VAL A 112 -6.41 20.76 10.12
N LEU A 113 -6.51 20.80 11.45
CA LEU A 113 -5.49 21.39 12.34
C LEU A 113 -4.27 20.48 12.68
N ALA A 114 -4.27 19.19 12.32
CA ALA A 114 -3.19 18.28 12.74
C ALA A 114 -2.91 17.07 11.82
N SER A 115 -3.88 16.59 11.05
CA SER A 115 -3.72 15.38 10.22
C SER A 115 -4.69 15.37 9.05
N VAL A 116 -4.16 15.29 7.82
CA VAL A 116 -4.95 15.08 6.60
C VAL A 116 -5.10 13.57 6.40
N PRO A 117 -6.32 12.99 6.52
CA PRO A 117 -6.53 11.53 6.59
C PRO A 117 -5.99 10.75 5.39
N MET A 118 -6.01 11.35 4.20
CA MET A 118 -5.59 10.70 2.95
C MET A 118 -4.15 11.04 2.52
N LYS A 119 -3.38 11.75 3.36
CA LYS A 119 -2.00 12.10 3.04
C LYS A 119 -1.12 10.84 2.96
N GLY A 120 -0.70 10.50 1.74
CA GLY A 120 0.16 9.35 1.46
C GLY A 120 -0.57 8.01 1.28
N THR A 121 -1.90 8.01 1.19
CA THR A 121 -2.71 6.83 0.82
C THR A 121 -2.96 6.74 -0.69
N VAL A 122 -2.78 7.87 -1.38
CA VAL A 122 -2.86 8.07 -2.84
C VAL A 122 -1.62 8.83 -3.32
N ASP A 123 -1.32 8.79 -4.62
CA ASP A 123 -0.22 9.59 -5.19
C ASP A 123 -0.51 11.09 -5.18
N ILE A 124 -1.77 11.45 -5.40
CA ILE A 124 -2.25 12.81 -5.58
C ILE A 124 -3.49 12.99 -4.71
N LEU A 125 -3.42 13.91 -3.75
CA LEU A 125 -4.61 14.35 -3.03
C LEU A 125 -5.24 15.50 -3.80
N ALA A 126 -6.51 15.38 -4.16
CA ALA A 126 -7.20 16.39 -4.94
C ALA A 126 -8.27 17.05 -4.07
N PHE A 127 -8.37 18.37 -4.11
CA PHE A 127 -9.25 19.11 -3.20
C PHE A 127 -10.51 19.55 -3.92
N ASP A 128 -11.65 19.09 -3.43
CA ASP A 128 -12.95 19.58 -3.86
C ASP A 128 -13.20 20.94 -3.19
N VAL A 129 -13.39 22.00 -3.98
CA VAL A 129 -13.76 23.30 -3.45
C VAL A 129 -14.83 23.96 -4.29
N TYR A 130 -15.81 24.53 -3.59
CA TYR A 130 -17.00 25.14 -4.17
C TYR A 130 -16.93 26.68 -4.04
N PRO A 131 -16.41 27.42 -5.04
CA PRO A 131 -16.24 28.86 -4.92
C PRO A 131 -17.51 29.70 -5.22
N CYS A 132 -18.56 29.16 -5.85
CA CYS A 132 -19.60 29.99 -6.49
C CYS A 132 -21.05 29.72 -5.99
N GLN A 133 -21.30 29.81 -4.67
CA GLN A 133 -22.57 29.40 -4.04
C GLN A 133 -23.80 30.25 -4.37
N SER A 134 -23.63 31.55 -4.61
CA SER A 134 -24.60 32.45 -5.25
C SER A 134 -23.99 33.86 -5.28
N GLY A 135 -24.15 34.59 -6.38
CA GLY A 135 -23.44 35.86 -6.59
C GLY A 135 -22.04 35.67 -7.20
N PRO A 136 -21.08 36.60 -7.00
CA PRO A 136 -19.70 36.43 -7.45
C PRO A 136 -19.02 35.29 -6.68
N CYS A 137 -18.03 34.64 -7.29
CA CYS A 137 -17.33 33.55 -6.61
C CYS A 137 -16.48 34.06 -5.45
N ASP A 138 -16.55 33.38 -4.29
CA ASP A 138 -15.76 33.62 -3.10
C ASP A 138 -14.53 32.71 -3.09
N TYR A 139 -13.36 33.33 -3.16
CA TYR A 139 -12.08 32.64 -3.22
C TYR A 139 -11.49 32.35 -1.83
N SER A 140 -12.07 32.89 -0.75
CA SER A 140 -11.58 32.66 0.61
C SER A 140 -11.64 31.20 1.05
N ALA A 141 -12.56 30.42 0.47
CA ALA A 141 -12.63 28.95 0.59
C ALA A 141 -11.32 28.29 0.17
N ILE A 142 -10.84 28.63 -1.01
CA ILE A 142 -9.66 28.02 -1.62
C ILE A 142 -8.38 28.63 -0.99
N ASP A 143 -8.38 29.92 -0.62
CA ASP A 143 -7.29 30.50 0.19
C ASP A 143 -7.12 29.78 1.54
N SER A 144 -8.22 29.45 2.20
CA SER A 144 -8.25 28.63 3.44
C SER A 144 -7.70 27.22 3.17
N ALA A 145 -8.19 26.56 2.11
CA ALA A 145 -7.69 25.24 1.71
C ALA A 145 -6.18 25.26 1.50
N VAL A 146 -5.65 26.19 0.69
CA VAL A 146 -4.20 26.33 0.42
C VAL A 146 -3.39 26.49 1.71
N GLN A 147 -3.85 27.31 2.65
CA GLN A 147 -3.19 27.48 3.96
C GLN A 147 -3.16 26.17 4.76
N GLN A 148 -4.25 25.40 4.76
CA GLN A 148 -4.34 24.12 5.45
C GLN A 148 -3.46 23.04 4.79
N ILE A 149 -3.43 22.99 3.45
CA ILE A 149 -2.58 22.11 2.63
C ILE A 149 -1.09 22.34 2.92
N HIS A 150 -0.69 23.62 2.99
CA HIS A 150 0.67 24.03 3.36
C HIS A 150 0.99 23.67 4.81
N ALA A 151 0.08 23.96 5.76
CA ALA A 151 0.26 23.60 7.17
C ALA A 151 0.39 22.07 7.37
N ALA A 152 -0.34 21.29 6.57
CA ALA A 152 -0.28 19.83 6.55
C ALA A 152 0.95 19.27 5.80
N ASN A 153 1.78 20.11 5.16
CA ASN A 153 2.92 19.72 4.32
C ASN A 153 2.53 18.69 3.23
N VAL A 154 1.42 18.90 2.52
CA VAL A 154 1.05 18.08 1.35
C VAL A 154 1.75 18.65 0.10
N THR A 155 2.51 17.82 -0.62
CA THR A 155 3.37 18.26 -1.74
C THR A 155 2.90 17.80 -3.12
N ASN A 156 2.07 16.75 -3.19
CA ASN A 156 1.53 16.21 -4.44
C ASN A 156 0.02 16.40 -4.40
N TRP A 157 -0.46 17.50 -4.96
CA TRP A 157 -1.87 17.83 -4.88
C TRP A 157 -2.37 18.69 -6.02
N GLU A 158 -3.65 18.53 -6.34
CA GLU A 158 -4.32 19.16 -7.47
C GLU A 158 -5.63 19.80 -7.00
N PHE A 159 -6.05 20.89 -7.64
CA PHE A 159 -7.39 21.43 -7.39
C PHE A 159 -8.42 20.67 -8.23
N ILE A 160 -9.60 20.44 -7.66
CA ILE A 160 -10.78 20.07 -8.44
C ILE A 160 -11.85 21.11 -8.19
N ILE A 161 -12.31 21.71 -9.29
CA ILE A 161 -13.48 22.57 -9.26
C ILE A 161 -14.68 21.67 -9.60
N GLN A 162 -15.46 21.31 -8.58
CA GLN A 162 -16.47 20.26 -8.64
C GLN A 162 -17.89 20.77 -8.31
N ASP A 163 -18.87 19.93 -8.64
CA ASP A 163 -20.31 20.02 -8.38
C ASP A 163 -20.96 21.42 -8.49
N PHE A 164 -21.17 21.81 -9.74
CA PHE A 164 -22.19 22.79 -10.09
C PHE A 164 -23.54 22.07 -10.16
N SER A 165 -24.26 22.00 -9.05
CA SER A 165 -25.62 21.46 -9.00
C SER A 165 -26.67 22.49 -9.46
N SER A 166 -27.89 22.03 -9.76
CA SER A 166 -29.00 22.90 -10.22
C SER A 166 -29.61 23.84 -9.16
N GLY A 167 -28.95 23.96 -8.00
CA GLY A 167 -29.38 24.78 -6.87
C GLY A 167 -28.86 26.23 -6.92
N SER A 168 -28.22 26.67 -5.83
CA SER A 168 -27.64 28.02 -5.75
C SER A 168 -26.25 28.11 -6.40
N TRP A 169 -25.50 27.01 -6.39
CA TRP A 169 -24.19 26.87 -7.02
C TRP A 169 -24.28 27.08 -8.53
N ARG A 170 -23.36 27.84 -9.12
CA ARG A 170 -23.31 28.10 -10.57
C ARG A 170 -21.93 27.87 -11.15
N TRP A 171 -21.89 27.59 -12.45
CA TRP A 171 -20.64 27.60 -13.21
C TRP A 171 -19.96 28.99 -13.14
N PRO A 172 -18.65 29.07 -12.84
CA PRO A 172 -17.88 30.32 -12.90
C PRO A 172 -17.72 30.77 -14.35
N THR A 173 -17.88 32.07 -14.59
CA THR A 173 -17.66 32.65 -15.92
C THR A 173 -16.18 32.50 -16.33
N PRO A 174 -15.84 32.54 -17.64
CA PRO A 174 -14.43 32.49 -18.08
C PRO A 174 -13.52 33.52 -17.41
N ALA A 175 -14.06 34.70 -17.07
CA ALA A 175 -13.32 35.75 -16.35
C ALA A 175 -13.09 35.39 -14.87
N GLU A 176 -14.04 34.72 -14.22
CA GLU A 176 -13.88 34.21 -12.85
C GLU A 176 -12.90 33.05 -12.83
N VAL A 177 -12.99 32.10 -13.76
CA VAL A 177 -11.99 31.04 -13.95
C VAL A 177 -10.59 31.63 -14.19
N GLN A 178 -10.44 32.60 -15.09
CA GLN A 178 -9.15 33.27 -15.29
C GLN A 178 -8.64 33.92 -14.00
N ALA A 179 -9.48 34.62 -13.24
CA ALA A 179 -9.11 35.23 -11.97
C ALA A 179 -8.70 34.17 -10.93
N GLN A 180 -9.45 33.09 -10.83
CA GLN A 180 -9.22 31.93 -9.96
C GLN A 180 -7.83 31.33 -10.19
N PHE A 181 -7.48 31.00 -11.44
CA PHE A 181 -6.18 30.46 -11.81
C PHE A 181 -5.03 31.46 -11.61
N SER A 182 -5.28 32.76 -11.85
CA SER A 182 -4.27 33.81 -11.68
C SER A 182 -3.96 34.07 -10.20
N HIS A 183 -4.94 33.92 -9.32
CA HIS A 183 -4.83 34.21 -7.89
C HIS A 183 -4.03 33.13 -7.13
N TRP A 184 -4.12 31.85 -7.53
CA TRP A 184 -3.26 30.76 -7.00
C TRP A 184 -2.14 30.31 -7.92
N GLN A 185 -1.77 31.14 -8.91
CA GLN A 185 -0.57 30.91 -9.72
C GLN A 185 0.67 30.93 -8.81
N GLY A 186 1.34 29.78 -8.64
CA GLY A 186 2.47 29.64 -7.71
C GLY A 186 2.12 29.09 -6.33
N ALA A 187 0.85 28.73 -6.05
CA ALA A 187 0.44 28.19 -4.75
C ALA A 187 0.97 26.77 -4.45
N GLY A 188 1.61 26.09 -5.40
CA GLY A 188 2.23 24.78 -5.21
C GLY A 188 1.41 23.57 -5.68
N ALA A 189 0.22 23.77 -6.24
CA ALA A 189 -0.52 22.73 -6.93
C ALA A 189 0.28 22.16 -8.12
N ILE A 190 0.14 20.87 -8.41
CA ILE A 190 0.76 20.19 -9.56
C ILE A 190 -0.18 20.06 -10.76
N GLY A 191 -1.47 20.34 -10.56
CA GLY A 191 -2.55 20.19 -11.54
C GLY A 191 -3.83 20.91 -11.10
N TYR A 192 -4.75 21.11 -12.05
CA TYR A 192 -6.11 21.59 -11.81
C TYR A 192 -7.06 20.78 -12.71
N TRP A 193 -8.24 20.46 -12.20
CA TRP A 193 -9.31 19.77 -12.92
C TRP A 193 -10.63 20.52 -12.77
N VAL A 194 -11.53 20.28 -13.71
CA VAL A 194 -12.94 20.66 -13.56
C VAL A 194 -13.77 19.41 -13.76
N PHE A 195 -14.63 19.13 -12.78
CA PHE A 195 -15.51 17.98 -12.75
C PHE A 195 -16.95 18.46 -12.63
N ALA A 196 -17.85 17.89 -13.43
CA ALA A 196 -19.26 18.29 -13.43
C ALA A 196 -20.12 17.07 -13.67
N TRP A 197 -20.83 16.65 -12.63
CA TRP A 197 -21.64 15.43 -12.65
C TRP A 197 -22.86 15.58 -13.55
N ASP A 198 -23.59 16.70 -13.47
CA ASP A 198 -24.85 16.87 -14.20
C ASP A 198 -25.30 18.33 -14.45
N TYR A 199 -24.39 19.32 -14.53
CA TYR A 199 -24.77 20.76 -14.57
C TYR A 199 -25.87 21.07 -15.61
N GLN A 200 -27.06 21.34 -15.10
CA GLN A 200 -28.29 21.62 -15.87
C GLN A 200 -28.74 20.49 -16.83
N ALA A 201 -28.29 19.25 -16.62
CA ALA A 201 -28.53 18.08 -17.45
C ALA A 201 -28.13 18.27 -18.93
N GLN A 202 -27.13 19.12 -19.21
CA GLN A 202 -26.59 19.34 -20.54
C GLN A 202 -25.06 19.19 -20.56
N LEU A 203 -24.53 18.65 -21.65
CA LEU A 203 -23.08 18.55 -21.85
C LEU A 203 -22.42 19.92 -21.71
N VAL A 204 -21.37 20.01 -20.88
CA VAL A 204 -20.60 21.24 -20.66
C VAL A 204 -20.05 21.80 -21.98
N THR A 205 -19.67 20.91 -22.90
CA THR A 205 -19.18 21.24 -24.25
C THR A 205 -20.24 21.82 -25.19
N ALA A 206 -21.53 21.71 -24.87
CA ALA A 206 -22.62 22.33 -25.64
C ALA A 206 -22.88 23.80 -25.25
N GLN A 207 -22.27 24.29 -24.16
CA GLN A 207 -22.50 25.63 -23.62
C GLN A 207 -21.30 26.53 -23.94
N SER A 208 -21.47 27.51 -24.84
CA SER A 208 -20.37 28.32 -25.37
C SER A 208 -19.57 29.10 -24.32
N GLY A 209 -20.23 29.56 -23.24
CA GLY A 209 -19.57 30.19 -22.10
C GLY A 209 -18.68 29.23 -21.31
N ASN A 210 -19.06 27.95 -21.22
CA ASN A 210 -18.33 26.95 -20.44
C ASN A 210 -17.16 26.38 -21.27
N VAL A 211 -17.34 26.21 -22.58
CA VAL A 211 -16.24 25.88 -23.52
C VAL A 211 -15.13 26.92 -23.47
N ALA A 212 -15.48 28.22 -23.44
CA ALA A 212 -14.50 29.29 -23.30
C ALA A 212 -13.73 29.19 -21.96
N ALA A 213 -14.41 28.84 -20.86
CA ALA A 213 -13.76 28.63 -19.56
C ALA A 213 -12.80 27.42 -19.59
N LEU A 214 -13.22 26.27 -20.16
CA LEU A 214 -12.37 25.08 -20.31
C LEU A 214 -11.13 25.34 -21.18
N GLN A 215 -11.27 26.13 -22.26
CA GLN A 215 -10.14 26.55 -23.08
C GLN A 215 -9.15 27.44 -22.29
N THR A 216 -9.65 28.28 -21.39
CA THR A 216 -8.80 29.07 -20.48
C THR A 216 -8.02 28.17 -19.52
N ILE A 217 -8.67 27.17 -18.92
CA ILE A 217 -8.03 26.19 -18.04
C ILE A 217 -6.92 25.43 -18.76
N ASN A 218 -7.24 24.85 -19.92
CA ASN A 218 -6.29 24.06 -20.71
C ASN A 218 -5.16 24.91 -21.33
N GLY A 219 -5.35 26.23 -21.44
CA GLY A 219 -4.34 27.18 -21.95
C GLY A 219 -3.38 27.73 -20.89
N LEU A 220 -3.66 27.52 -19.59
CA LEU A 220 -2.82 28.00 -18.50
C LEU A 220 -1.97 26.86 -17.94
N ALA A 221 -0.64 27.01 -18.04
CA ALA A 221 0.28 26.07 -17.40
C ALA A 221 0.10 26.09 -15.88
N VAL A 222 0.14 24.93 -15.24
CA VAL A 222 0.18 24.86 -13.78
C VAL A 222 1.61 25.15 -13.33
N ASN A 223 1.79 26.29 -12.64
CA ASN A 223 3.07 26.98 -12.42
C ASN A 223 3.78 27.48 -13.71
N PRO A 224 3.26 28.52 -14.38
CA PRO A 224 4.00 29.23 -15.41
C PRO A 224 5.05 30.14 -14.76
N THR A 225 6.33 29.84 -14.97
CA THR A 225 7.36 30.88 -14.96
C THR A 225 7.38 31.59 -16.33
N SER A 226 7.19 32.91 -16.30
CA SER A 226 7.25 33.91 -17.40
C SER A 226 5.96 34.26 -18.20
N LEU A 227 5.62 35.56 -18.14
CA LEU A 227 5.08 36.41 -19.22
C LEU A 227 6.30 36.96 -20.03
N PRO A 228 6.23 37.44 -21.30
CA PRO A 228 5.35 38.54 -21.79
C PRO A 228 4.99 38.39 -23.32
N PRO A 229 4.66 39.42 -24.16
CA PRO A 229 4.41 40.86 -23.94
C PRO A 229 3.17 41.48 -24.67
N PRO A 230 2.80 42.75 -24.38
CA PRO A 230 2.08 43.66 -25.29
C PRO A 230 3.09 44.35 -26.26
N PRO A 231 2.74 45.31 -27.18
CA PRO A 231 1.45 45.98 -27.41
C PRO A 231 1.03 46.08 -28.92
N SER A 232 -0.07 46.80 -29.22
CA SER A 232 -0.01 48.04 -30.05
C SER A 232 -1.40 48.68 -30.28
N PRO A 233 -1.48 50.01 -30.54
CA PRO A 233 -2.73 50.79 -30.46
C PRO A 233 -3.49 50.93 -31.79
N SER A 234 -4.77 51.33 -31.69
CA SER A 234 -5.56 51.84 -32.83
C SER A 234 -5.14 53.26 -33.23
N PRO A 235 -5.32 53.66 -34.50
CA PRO A 235 -4.72 54.88 -35.06
C PRO A 235 -5.51 56.16 -34.74
N SER A 236 -4.77 57.26 -34.56
CA SER A 236 -5.29 58.63 -34.70
C SER A 236 -4.89 59.21 -36.07
N PRO A 237 -5.72 60.05 -36.70
CA PRO A 237 -5.47 60.59 -38.03
C PRO A 237 -4.54 61.82 -38.04
N SER A 238 -4.01 62.10 -39.24
CA SER A 238 -3.26 63.31 -39.63
C SER A 238 -3.43 63.51 -41.15
N PRO A 239 -3.07 64.66 -41.78
CA PRO A 239 -2.52 65.90 -41.21
C PRO A 239 -3.24 67.19 -41.74
N SER A 240 -2.71 68.38 -41.41
CA SER A 240 -2.80 69.58 -42.28
C SER A 240 -1.62 70.55 -42.00
N PRO A 241 -1.05 71.31 -42.98
CA PRO A 241 0.34 71.81 -42.86
C PRO A 241 0.56 73.36 -42.88
N SER A 242 1.80 73.74 -42.52
CA SER A 242 2.55 74.99 -42.88
C SER A 242 2.20 76.34 -42.23
N PRO A 243 3.12 77.35 -42.22
CA PRO A 243 4.58 77.34 -42.46
C PRO A 243 5.45 78.11 -41.41
N SER A 244 6.78 78.11 -41.61
CA SER A 244 7.83 78.82 -40.82
C SER A 244 8.14 80.24 -41.37
N PRO A 245 8.82 81.12 -40.60
CA PRO A 245 10.30 81.31 -40.66
C PRO A 245 10.91 81.41 -39.24
N SER A 246 12.17 81.80 -38.92
CA SER A 246 13.39 82.25 -39.64
C SER A 246 14.66 81.95 -38.78
N PRO A 247 15.92 82.01 -39.28
CA PRO A 247 17.09 81.50 -38.55
C PRO A 247 17.87 82.51 -37.69
N SER A 248 18.61 81.96 -36.70
CA SER A 248 19.60 82.65 -35.85
C SER A 248 20.84 81.73 -35.68
N PRO A 249 21.93 82.11 -34.96
CA PRO A 249 23.30 81.70 -35.30
C PRO A 249 23.59 80.21 -35.17
N THR A 250 24.51 79.73 -36.02
CA THR A 250 24.95 78.33 -36.10
C THR A 250 25.72 77.87 -34.87
N THR A 251 25.01 77.53 -33.80
CA THR A 251 25.53 76.63 -32.77
C THR A 251 25.68 75.23 -33.37
N THR A 252 26.80 74.55 -33.10
CA THR A 252 26.90 73.12 -33.40
C THR A 252 25.86 72.38 -32.55
N PRO A 253 25.01 71.51 -33.13
CA PRO A 253 23.97 70.83 -32.38
C PRO A 253 24.59 69.96 -31.28
N LEU A 254 23.90 69.86 -30.14
CA LEU A 254 24.30 68.99 -29.04
C LEU A 254 24.15 67.52 -29.47
N VAL A 255 25.26 66.80 -29.53
CA VAL A 255 25.35 65.37 -29.82
C VAL A 255 25.71 64.64 -28.52
N VAL A 256 24.93 63.62 -28.18
CA VAL A 256 25.06 62.83 -26.95
C VAL A 256 25.22 61.36 -27.33
N THR A 257 26.17 60.69 -26.69
CA THR A 257 26.51 59.29 -26.94
C THR A 257 26.76 58.57 -25.62
N ASP A 258 26.28 57.34 -25.51
CA ASP A 258 26.45 56.45 -24.37
C ASP A 258 27.17 55.14 -24.73
N ALA A 259 27.61 54.43 -23.69
CA ALA A 259 28.09 53.06 -23.77
C ALA A 259 27.81 52.32 -22.44
N ALA A 260 27.68 51.00 -22.51
CA ALA A 260 27.54 50.10 -21.38
C ALA A 260 28.64 49.02 -21.39
N SER A 261 29.13 48.60 -20.23
CA SER A 261 30.17 47.56 -20.13
C SER A 261 29.71 46.18 -20.59
N VAL A 262 28.43 45.86 -20.37
CA VAL A 262 27.75 44.65 -20.82
C VAL A 262 26.29 44.99 -21.14
N THR A 263 25.70 44.33 -22.13
CA THR A 263 24.28 44.47 -22.51
C THR A 263 23.43 43.25 -22.16
N SER A 264 24.05 42.17 -21.65
CA SER A 264 23.31 41.03 -21.10
C SER A 264 24.12 40.25 -20.06
N GLY A 265 23.43 39.56 -19.17
CA GLY A 265 24.03 38.71 -18.15
C GLY A 265 23.03 38.21 -17.10
N PRO A 266 23.45 37.31 -16.19
CA PRO A 266 22.59 36.80 -15.13
C PRO A 266 22.34 37.86 -14.03
N SER A 267 21.17 37.82 -13.40
CA SER A 267 20.93 38.58 -12.15
C SER A 267 21.78 38.05 -10.98
N PRO A 268 22.36 38.91 -10.12
CA PRO A 268 22.39 40.37 -10.23
C PRO A 268 23.43 40.85 -11.25
N LEU A 269 22.99 41.70 -12.20
CA LEU A 269 23.84 42.22 -13.28
C LEU A 269 24.28 43.65 -12.97
N THR A 270 25.56 43.84 -12.63
CA THR A 270 26.16 45.18 -12.50
C THR A 270 26.68 45.67 -13.84
N VAL A 271 26.17 46.82 -14.29
CA VAL A 271 26.56 47.51 -15.52
C VAL A 271 27.21 48.84 -15.16
N THR A 272 28.35 49.15 -15.77
CA THR A 272 28.94 50.50 -15.71
C THR A 272 28.66 51.21 -17.03
N PHE A 273 28.13 52.42 -16.95
CA PHE A 273 27.80 53.25 -18.10
C PHE A 273 28.79 54.40 -18.27
N ALA A 274 28.96 54.86 -19.50
CA ALA A 274 29.75 56.05 -19.83
C ALA A 274 28.95 57.00 -20.71
N ALA A 275 28.98 58.30 -20.39
CA ALA A 275 28.34 59.36 -21.18
C ALA A 275 29.37 60.31 -21.80
N ASN A 276 29.12 60.73 -23.03
CA ASN A 276 29.85 61.79 -23.69
C ASN A 276 28.88 62.75 -24.39
N ALA A 277 29.12 64.06 -24.23
CA ALA A 277 28.36 65.14 -24.86
C ALA A 277 29.31 66.08 -25.60
N SER A 278 28.95 66.47 -26.83
CA SER A 278 29.75 67.31 -27.70
C SER A 278 28.86 68.24 -28.56
N GLY A 279 29.42 69.35 -29.06
CA GLY A 279 28.59 70.45 -29.56
C GLY A 279 27.87 71.20 -28.43
N GLY A 280 26.91 72.06 -28.76
CA GLY A 280 26.23 72.92 -27.77
C GLY A 280 27.19 73.87 -27.02
N SER A 281 26.74 74.36 -25.86
CA SER A 281 27.53 75.18 -24.94
C SER A 281 27.72 74.48 -23.60
N GLY A 282 28.95 74.11 -23.24
CA GLY A 282 29.24 73.57 -21.91
C GLY A 282 29.02 74.60 -20.77
N PRO A 283 28.93 74.17 -19.50
CA PRO A 283 29.03 72.77 -19.03
C PRO A 283 27.79 71.93 -19.37
N PHE A 284 27.97 70.60 -19.37
CA PHE A 284 26.88 69.64 -19.60
C PHE A 284 26.39 69.04 -18.28
N SER A 285 25.10 68.76 -18.20
CA SER A 285 24.48 67.95 -17.14
C SER A 285 23.88 66.69 -17.75
N TYR A 286 23.98 65.57 -17.03
CA TYR A 286 23.52 64.26 -17.50
C TYR A 286 22.34 63.77 -16.64
N GLN A 287 21.45 63.01 -17.26
CA GLN A 287 20.36 62.30 -16.59
C GLN A 287 20.18 60.94 -17.26
N TRP A 288 20.49 59.89 -16.51
CA TRP A 288 20.25 58.50 -16.86
C TRP A 288 18.91 58.04 -16.28
N THR A 289 18.13 57.28 -17.03
CA THR A 289 17.06 56.43 -16.50
C THR A 289 17.35 54.98 -16.87
N PHE A 290 17.33 54.08 -15.88
CA PHE A 290 17.82 52.70 -16.07
C PHE A 290 16.75 51.70 -16.53
N GLY A 291 15.51 52.14 -16.69
CA GLY A 291 14.38 51.30 -17.11
C GLY A 291 13.67 50.55 -15.97
N ASP A 292 14.21 50.56 -14.76
CA ASP A 292 13.69 49.89 -13.55
C ASP A 292 13.07 50.85 -12.52
N GLY A 293 12.90 52.12 -12.89
CA GLY A 293 12.48 53.20 -12.01
C GLY A 293 13.61 53.96 -11.32
N GLN A 294 14.87 53.49 -11.41
CA GLN A 294 16.03 54.21 -10.89
C GLN A 294 16.67 55.14 -11.95
N SER A 295 17.45 56.11 -11.46
CA SER A 295 18.08 57.15 -12.27
C SER A 295 19.39 57.64 -11.65
N SER A 296 20.23 58.32 -12.45
CA SER A 296 21.46 58.94 -11.96
C SER A 296 21.78 60.23 -12.72
N SER A 297 22.42 61.18 -12.05
CA SER A 297 22.96 62.41 -12.65
C SER A 297 24.48 62.39 -12.85
N SER A 298 25.16 61.32 -12.41
CA SER A 298 26.58 61.11 -12.67
C SER A 298 26.83 60.89 -14.16
N GLN A 299 27.94 61.41 -14.69
CA GLN A 299 28.32 61.19 -16.09
C GLN A 299 28.54 59.69 -16.38
N ASN A 300 29.27 59.01 -15.50
CA ASN A 300 29.62 57.58 -15.65
C ASN A 300 29.12 56.78 -14.42
N PRO A 301 27.82 56.45 -14.33
CA PRO A 301 27.26 55.71 -13.20
C PRO A 301 27.53 54.21 -13.30
N SER A 302 27.40 53.52 -12.18
CA SER A 302 27.21 52.06 -12.14
C SER A 302 25.85 51.75 -11.58
N HIS A 303 25.17 50.77 -12.15
CA HIS A 303 23.85 50.31 -11.71
C HIS A 303 23.82 48.78 -11.63
N THR A 304 23.02 48.22 -10.72
CA THR A 304 22.90 46.77 -10.53
C THR A 304 21.45 46.35 -10.65
N TYR A 305 21.13 45.60 -11.70
CA TYR A 305 19.81 45.03 -11.92
C TYR A 305 19.67 43.70 -11.19
N THR A 306 18.67 43.59 -10.31
CA THR A 306 18.42 42.39 -9.49
C THR A 306 17.21 41.57 -9.94
N ILE A 307 16.37 42.10 -10.82
CA ILE A 307 15.19 41.43 -11.36
C ILE A 307 15.46 41.01 -12.81
N ASN A 308 14.97 39.83 -13.21
CA ASN A 308 15.13 39.33 -14.57
C ASN A 308 14.12 40.04 -15.49
N ALA A 309 14.60 40.93 -16.36
CA ALA A 309 13.80 41.67 -17.32
C ALA A 309 14.66 42.22 -18.46
N HIS A 310 14.00 42.80 -19.46
CA HIS A 310 14.62 43.72 -20.41
C HIS A 310 14.45 45.16 -19.90
N TYR A 311 15.54 45.91 -19.90
CA TYR A 311 15.60 47.29 -19.42
C TYR A 311 16.13 48.20 -20.52
N THR A 312 15.35 49.18 -20.94
CA THR A 312 15.79 50.20 -21.88
C THR A 312 16.36 51.39 -21.11
N VAL A 313 17.68 51.56 -21.19
CA VAL A 313 18.42 52.66 -20.57
C VAL A 313 18.41 53.87 -21.49
N ASN A 314 18.09 55.03 -20.94
CA ASN A 314 18.08 56.28 -21.69
C ASN A 314 19.05 57.28 -21.05
N LEU A 315 19.87 57.93 -21.88
CA LEU A 315 20.69 59.07 -21.50
C LEU A 315 20.15 60.34 -22.14
N ILE A 316 19.86 61.32 -21.29
CA ILE A 316 19.62 62.71 -21.66
C ILE A 316 20.80 63.55 -21.18
N ALA A 317 21.34 64.42 -22.02
CA ALA A 317 22.24 65.49 -21.60
C ALA A 317 21.65 66.87 -21.92
N LYS A 318 21.95 67.85 -21.08
CA LYS A 318 21.60 69.26 -21.32
C LYS A 318 22.85 70.12 -21.34
N ASP A 319 22.89 71.08 -22.27
CA ASP A 319 23.90 72.13 -22.31
C ASP A 319 23.52 73.32 -21.40
N ALA A 320 24.43 74.29 -21.25
CA ALA A 320 24.24 75.47 -20.41
C ALA A 320 23.00 76.31 -20.80
N ASN A 321 22.61 76.28 -22.07
CA ASN A 321 21.43 76.97 -22.60
C ASN A 321 20.13 76.15 -22.45
N GLN A 322 20.18 75.03 -21.73
CA GLN A 322 19.09 74.05 -21.58
C GLN A 322 18.71 73.32 -22.88
N THR A 323 19.59 73.33 -23.89
CA THR A 323 19.42 72.51 -25.10
C THR A 323 19.49 71.05 -24.70
N VAL A 324 18.47 70.27 -25.09
CA VAL A 324 18.39 68.83 -24.75
C VAL A 324 18.94 68.00 -25.91
N GLY A 325 19.84 67.07 -25.60
CA GLY A 325 20.30 66.02 -26.50
C GLY A 325 20.05 64.66 -25.87
N ASN A 326 19.69 63.67 -26.69
CA ASN A 326 19.42 62.30 -26.25
C ASN A 326 20.37 61.36 -26.98
N ALA A 327 20.89 60.35 -26.28
CA ALA A 327 21.57 59.24 -26.94
C ALA A 327 20.56 58.22 -27.50
N THR A 328 21.05 57.27 -28.29
CA THR A 328 20.28 56.08 -28.68
C THR A 328 20.11 55.16 -27.47
N PRO A 329 18.89 54.74 -27.11
CA PRO A 329 18.69 53.90 -25.92
C PRO A 329 19.48 52.59 -25.97
N ILE A 330 20.01 52.16 -24.82
CA ILE A 330 20.74 50.91 -24.66
C ILE A 330 19.82 49.88 -24.00
N ASP A 331 19.57 48.76 -24.67
CA ASP A 331 18.83 47.64 -24.07
C ASP A 331 19.77 46.73 -23.25
N ILE A 332 19.43 46.53 -21.98
CA ILE A 332 20.08 45.62 -21.04
C ILE A 332 19.15 44.43 -20.81
N THR A 333 19.65 43.21 -21.06
CA THR A 333 18.89 41.96 -20.87
C THR A 333 19.39 41.18 -19.66
N VAL A 334 18.59 41.13 -18.59
CA VAL A 334 18.93 40.43 -17.36
C VAL A 334 18.26 39.06 -17.35
N THR A 335 19.07 38.02 -17.44
CA THR A 335 18.63 36.62 -17.50
C THR A 335 18.63 35.98 -16.11
N PRO A 336 17.84 34.91 -15.87
CA PRO A 336 17.95 34.14 -14.63
C PRO A 336 19.36 33.56 -14.46
N ALA A 337 19.89 33.58 -13.23
CA ALA A 337 21.13 32.90 -12.87
C ALA A 337 21.01 31.38 -13.07
N LEU A 338 22.13 30.71 -13.36
CA LEU A 338 22.14 29.25 -13.47
C LEU A 338 21.82 28.64 -12.11
N SER A 339 20.80 27.78 -12.11
CA SER A 339 20.40 26.92 -11.00
C SER A 339 20.23 25.50 -11.52
N VAL A 340 20.30 24.51 -10.63
CA VAL A 340 20.10 23.11 -11.01
C VAL A 340 19.38 22.36 -9.88
N SER A 341 18.29 21.69 -10.24
CA SER A 341 17.68 20.66 -9.42
C SER A 341 18.08 19.28 -9.94
N ALA A 342 18.04 18.31 -9.03
CA ALA A 342 18.36 16.92 -9.30
C ALA A 342 17.31 16.05 -8.59
N SER A 343 16.93 14.95 -9.21
CA SER A 343 16.07 13.94 -8.57
C SER A 343 16.56 12.53 -8.89
N VAL A 344 16.05 11.56 -8.14
CA VAL A 344 16.39 10.15 -8.30
C VAL A 344 15.14 9.30 -8.11
N LEU A 345 14.92 8.36 -9.03
CA LEU A 345 13.98 7.27 -8.87
C LEU A 345 14.72 6.09 -8.22
N ARG A 346 14.09 5.48 -7.21
CA ARG A 346 14.63 4.42 -6.34
C ARG A 346 15.86 4.88 -5.53
N ALA A 347 15.60 5.73 -4.53
CA ALA A 347 16.59 6.17 -3.54
C ALA A 347 16.95 5.10 -2.50
N ALA A 348 16.22 3.98 -2.42
CA ALA A 348 16.52 2.87 -1.52
C ALA A 348 16.28 1.50 -2.20
N GLY A 349 16.96 0.47 -1.69
CA GLY A 349 16.83 -0.91 -2.15
C GLY A 349 17.62 -1.90 -1.31
N ASP A 350 17.21 -3.17 -1.34
CA ASP A 350 17.93 -4.28 -0.72
C ASP A 350 18.84 -4.97 -1.74
N GLY A 351 20.10 -5.23 -1.36
CA GLY A 351 21.10 -5.75 -2.29
C GLY A 351 21.46 -4.73 -3.39
N SER A 352 21.88 -5.19 -4.56
CA SER A 352 22.33 -4.30 -5.64
C SER A 352 21.22 -3.36 -6.12
N LEU A 353 21.41 -2.05 -5.93
CA LEU A 353 20.42 -1.02 -6.29
C LEU A 353 20.81 -0.29 -7.57
N THR A 354 19.98 -0.39 -8.61
CA THR A 354 20.06 0.48 -9.79
C THR A 354 19.13 1.68 -9.60
N ALA A 355 19.72 2.86 -9.47
CA ALA A 355 19.03 4.14 -9.38
C ALA A 355 19.00 4.84 -10.75
N ALA A 356 17.96 5.62 -11.02
CA ALA A 356 17.84 6.43 -12.22
C ALA A 356 17.77 7.92 -11.82
N PHE A 357 18.72 8.70 -12.29
CA PHE A 357 18.89 10.10 -11.93
C PHE A 357 18.37 11.03 -13.03
N THR A 358 17.81 12.17 -12.64
CA THR A 358 17.34 13.22 -13.55
C THR A 358 17.97 14.55 -13.18
N GLY A 359 18.53 15.25 -14.17
CA GLY A 359 19.18 16.55 -14.01
C GLY A 359 18.39 17.67 -14.71
N SER A 360 17.99 18.70 -13.96
CA SER A 360 17.14 19.78 -14.44
C SER A 360 17.79 21.15 -14.19
N PRO A 361 18.57 21.68 -15.14
CA PRO A 361 19.10 23.04 -15.07
C PRO A 361 18.05 24.08 -15.46
N ALA A 362 18.08 25.25 -14.81
CA ALA A 362 17.23 26.38 -15.10
C ALA A 362 18.01 27.70 -15.00
N GLY A 363 17.76 28.64 -15.92
CA GLY A 363 18.58 29.85 -16.07
C GLY A 363 19.97 29.56 -16.66
N GLY A 364 20.84 30.58 -16.69
CA GLY A 364 22.14 30.50 -17.38
C GLY A 364 22.01 30.51 -18.91
N ALA A 365 23.07 30.08 -19.61
CA ALA A 365 23.07 29.95 -21.07
C ALA A 365 23.45 28.54 -21.53
N GLY A 366 22.54 27.87 -22.24
CA GLY A 366 22.86 26.62 -22.92
C GLY A 366 23.95 26.79 -24.03
N PRO A 367 24.52 25.69 -24.55
CA PRO A 367 24.35 24.31 -24.07
C PRO A 367 24.97 24.08 -22.68
N TYR A 368 24.49 23.05 -21.97
CA TYR A 368 24.94 22.69 -20.64
C TYR A 368 25.86 21.46 -20.65
N VAL A 369 26.84 21.44 -19.75
CA VAL A 369 27.69 20.28 -19.45
C VAL A 369 27.29 19.74 -18.08
N PHE A 370 27.02 18.43 -18.00
CA PHE A 370 26.61 17.74 -16.78
C PHE A 370 27.79 16.96 -16.19
N ALA A 371 27.89 16.93 -14.86
CA ALA A 371 28.84 16.13 -14.12
C ALA A 371 28.20 15.61 -12.83
N TRP A 372 27.81 14.33 -12.84
CA TRP A 372 27.34 13.58 -11.69
C TRP A 372 28.51 12.96 -10.93
N ALA A 373 28.48 13.06 -9.61
CA ALA A 373 29.26 12.22 -8.70
C ALA A 373 28.29 11.38 -7.87
N PHE A 374 28.42 10.05 -7.89
CA PHE A 374 27.45 9.14 -7.26
C PHE A 374 27.72 8.85 -5.77
N GLY A 375 28.86 9.27 -5.25
CA GLY A 375 29.25 9.09 -3.84
C GLY A 375 29.99 7.78 -3.53
N ASP A 376 30.13 6.89 -4.50
CA ASP A 376 30.87 5.61 -4.43
C ASP A 376 32.23 5.64 -5.17
N GLY A 377 32.61 6.80 -5.69
CA GLY A 377 33.79 7.00 -6.54
C GLY A 377 33.51 6.96 -8.04
N GLN A 378 32.29 6.63 -8.48
CA GLN A 378 31.88 6.68 -9.88
C GLN A 378 31.23 8.02 -10.24
N SER A 379 31.20 8.31 -11.56
CA SER A 379 30.70 9.56 -12.12
C SER A 379 30.05 9.36 -13.50
N SER A 380 29.28 10.35 -13.96
CA SER A 380 28.72 10.36 -15.31
C SER A 380 28.54 11.78 -15.85
N ASN A 381 28.66 11.94 -17.17
CA ASN A 381 28.45 13.22 -17.86
C ASN A 381 27.12 13.29 -18.63
N ALA A 382 26.26 12.27 -18.50
CA ALA A 382 24.91 12.32 -19.05
C ALA A 382 24.00 13.19 -18.17
N GLN A 383 22.99 13.83 -18.77
CA GLN A 383 21.98 14.59 -18.02
C GLN A 383 21.17 13.67 -17.08
N ASN A 384 20.69 12.54 -17.62
CA ASN A 384 19.84 11.57 -16.92
C ASN A 384 20.50 10.17 -16.90
N PRO A 385 21.54 9.94 -16.08
CA PRO A 385 22.20 8.64 -16.03
C PRO A 385 21.42 7.64 -15.18
N SER A 386 21.60 6.35 -15.48
CA SER A 386 21.36 5.28 -14.50
C SER A 386 22.69 4.83 -13.92
N HIS A 387 22.72 4.51 -12.63
CA HIS A 387 23.89 4.03 -11.92
C HIS A 387 23.52 2.89 -10.96
N THR A 388 24.44 1.95 -10.76
CA THR A 388 24.21 0.74 -9.95
C THR A 388 25.17 0.71 -8.77
N TYR A 389 24.61 0.81 -7.56
CA TYR A 389 25.32 0.65 -6.31
C TYR A 389 25.32 -0.84 -5.91
N GLY A 390 26.46 -1.50 -6.10
CA GLY A 390 26.61 -2.94 -5.86
C GLY A 390 26.92 -3.34 -4.40
N ALA A 391 27.22 -2.38 -3.52
CA ALA A 391 27.59 -2.63 -2.13
C ALA A 391 26.64 -1.95 -1.14
N VAL A 392 26.40 -2.60 0.00
CA VAL A 392 25.62 -2.09 1.13
C VAL A 392 26.27 -0.82 1.69
N GLY A 393 25.48 0.23 1.87
CA GLY A 393 25.97 1.52 2.36
C GLY A 393 25.03 2.69 2.05
N ALA A 394 25.32 3.84 2.67
CA ALA A 394 24.69 5.11 2.36
C ALA A 394 25.59 5.93 1.43
N TYR A 395 25.03 6.43 0.33
CA TYR A 395 25.73 7.22 -0.68
C TYR A 395 25.08 8.60 -0.83
N SER A 396 25.87 9.58 -1.27
CA SER A 396 25.43 10.96 -1.50
C SER A 396 25.74 11.32 -2.95
N ALA A 397 24.72 11.30 -3.80
CA ALA A 397 24.84 11.65 -5.20
C ALA A 397 24.60 13.15 -5.42
N ARG A 398 25.34 13.77 -6.33
CA ARG A 398 25.24 15.21 -6.60
C ARG A 398 25.50 15.53 -8.07
N LEU A 399 24.76 16.48 -8.63
CA LEU A 399 24.92 16.98 -10.00
C LEU A 399 25.52 18.38 -10.00
N THR A 400 26.65 18.57 -10.67
CA THR A 400 27.13 19.88 -11.12
C THR A 400 26.76 20.09 -12.58
N VAL A 401 26.22 21.26 -12.91
CA VAL A 401 26.01 21.71 -14.29
C VAL A 401 26.83 22.96 -14.54
N THR A 402 27.47 23.03 -15.71
CA THR A 402 28.19 24.20 -16.20
C THR A 402 27.55 24.70 -17.49
N ASP A 403 27.36 26.02 -17.61
CA ASP A 403 26.78 26.66 -18.79
C ASP A 403 27.83 27.08 -19.84
N SER A 404 27.39 27.56 -21.00
CA SER A 404 28.29 27.97 -22.10
C SER A 404 29.14 29.20 -21.80
N ARG A 405 28.89 29.89 -20.68
CA ARG A 405 29.68 31.01 -20.15
C ARG A 405 30.63 30.60 -19.02
N SER A 406 30.81 29.29 -18.81
CA SER A 406 31.64 28.70 -17.74
C SER A 406 31.14 29.01 -16.32
N VAL A 407 29.86 29.32 -16.15
CA VAL A 407 29.21 29.43 -14.84
C VAL A 407 28.75 28.05 -14.40
N SER A 408 29.07 27.65 -13.16
CA SER A 408 28.69 26.36 -12.61
C SER A 408 27.70 26.50 -11.46
N ALA A 409 26.67 25.66 -11.46
CA ALA A 409 25.74 25.45 -10.36
C ALA A 409 25.77 23.98 -9.93
N THR A 410 25.47 23.68 -8.67
CA THR A 410 25.48 22.31 -8.17
C THR A 410 24.27 22.06 -7.28
N SER A 411 23.61 20.91 -7.49
CA SER A 411 22.38 20.53 -6.80
C SER A 411 22.58 20.33 -5.29
N SER A 412 21.48 20.21 -4.57
CA SER A 412 21.46 19.51 -3.28
C SER A 412 21.93 18.05 -3.44
N SER A 413 22.44 17.46 -2.37
CA SER A 413 22.77 16.03 -2.34
C SER A 413 21.50 15.17 -2.31
N LEU A 414 21.51 14.09 -3.08
CA LEU A 414 20.50 13.04 -3.07
C LEU A 414 21.04 11.86 -2.24
N SER A 415 20.34 11.52 -1.16
CA SER A 415 20.68 10.39 -0.29
C SER A 415 20.21 9.09 -0.92
N ILE A 416 21.13 8.14 -1.11
CA ILE A 416 20.84 6.79 -1.60
C ILE A 416 21.19 5.78 -0.50
N MET A 417 20.29 4.84 -0.20
CA MET A 417 20.51 3.81 0.82
C MET A 417 20.45 2.41 0.21
N VAL A 418 21.55 1.67 0.33
CA VAL A 418 21.63 0.28 -0.09
C VAL A 418 21.70 -0.59 1.14
N ASN A 419 20.62 -1.33 1.40
CA ASN A 419 20.49 -2.23 2.53
C ASN A 419 21.03 -3.63 2.20
N ALA A 420 21.39 -4.40 3.22
CA ALA A 420 21.68 -5.82 3.03
C ALA A 420 20.40 -6.57 2.68
N MET A 421 20.47 -7.55 1.77
CA MET A 421 19.33 -8.43 1.46
C MET A 421 18.74 -9.02 2.76
N PRO A 422 17.41 -8.93 2.98
CA PRO A 422 16.80 -9.48 4.16
C PRO A 422 16.89 -11.02 4.18
N ALA A 423 17.18 -11.56 5.36
CA ALA A 423 17.20 -12.98 5.65
C ALA A 423 16.38 -13.28 6.90
N ALA A 424 15.73 -14.43 6.90
CA ALA A 424 14.79 -14.88 7.93
C ALA A 424 15.31 -16.13 8.64
N THR A 425 14.96 -16.27 9.92
CA THR A 425 14.91 -17.56 10.60
C THR A 425 13.58 -17.70 11.35
N ALA A 426 13.10 -18.94 11.44
CA ALA A 426 11.90 -19.33 12.19
C ALA A 426 12.23 -20.56 13.06
N THR A 427 11.65 -20.64 14.25
CA THR A 427 11.71 -21.85 15.09
C THR A 427 10.37 -22.11 15.76
N ALA A 428 10.15 -23.36 16.19
CA ALA A 428 9.03 -23.76 17.03
C ALA A 428 9.56 -24.29 18.36
N ASN A 429 8.85 -24.04 19.46
CA ASN A 429 9.23 -24.53 20.79
C ASN A 429 9.10 -26.06 20.93
N LEU A 430 8.23 -26.69 20.12
CA LEU A 430 7.91 -28.12 20.14
C LEU A 430 7.75 -28.61 18.69
N ALA A 431 8.44 -29.69 18.33
CA ALA A 431 8.32 -30.33 17.00
C ALA A 431 7.29 -31.48 16.96
N ALA A 432 6.91 -31.99 18.14
CA ALA A 432 5.96 -33.08 18.31
C ALA A 432 5.10 -32.86 19.56
N VAL A 433 3.78 -33.07 19.45
CA VAL A 433 2.78 -32.88 20.53
C VAL A 433 1.59 -33.83 20.37
N ASP A 434 0.81 -34.02 21.43
CA ASP A 434 -0.49 -34.71 21.39
C ASP A 434 -1.65 -33.71 21.15
N ALA A 435 -2.64 -34.09 20.35
CA ALA A 435 -3.83 -33.26 20.13
C ALA A 435 -4.78 -33.26 21.35
N PRO A 436 -5.41 -32.12 21.70
CA PRO A 436 -5.13 -30.76 21.22
C PRO A 436 -3.97 -30.11 22.00
N ALA A 437 -3.03 -29.46 21.30
CA ALA A 437 -1.90 -28.78 21.95
C ALA A 437 -1.50 -27.48 21.25
N ALA A 438 -0.99 -26.54 22.05
CA ALA A 438 -0.43 -25.27 21.60
C ALA A 438 1.06 -25.40 21.27
N VAL A 439 1.48 -24.85 20.13
CA VAL A 439 2.87 -24.71 19.71
C VAL A 439 3.19 -23.23 19.53
N GLY A 440 4.26 -22.77 20.17
CA GLY A 440 4.75 -21.40 20.08
C GLY A 440 5.83 -21.29 19.01
N PHE A 441 5.72 -20.28 18.15
CA PHE A 441 6.64 -19.99 17.07
C PHE A 441 7.39 -18.69 17.35
N THR A 442 8.64 -18.63 16.91
CA THR A 442 9.45 -17.40 16.98
C THR A 442 10.13 -17.12 15.64
N SER A 443 10.32 -15.85 15.32
CA SER A 443 11.00 -15.38 14.13
C SER A 443 12.10 -14.37 14.44
N SER A 444 13.13 -14.32 13.59
CA SER A 444 14.08 -13.21 13.58
C SER A 444 14.55 -12.89 12.17
N VAL A 445 14.94 -11.62 11.99
CA VAL A 445 15.32 -11.02 10.71
C VAL A 445 16.68 -10.35 10.80
N SER A 446 17.43 -10.38 9.69
CA SER A 446 18.67 -9.63 9.51
C SER A 446 18.73 -9.03 8.12
N GLY A 447 19.16 -7.77 7.98
CA GLY A 447 19.06 -7.02 6.71
C GLY A 447 17.64 -6.47 6.49
N GLY A 448 17.38 -5.97 5.27
CA GLY A 448 16.13 -5.31 4.89
C GLY A 448 15.89 -3.96 5.58
N THR A 449 14.69 -3.44 5.38
CA THR A 449 14.22 -2.15 5.90
C THR A 449 13.03 -2.35 6.83
N ALA A 450 13.12 -1.86 8.07
CA ALA A 450 12.01 -1.89 9.01
C ALA A 450 10.94 -0.82 8.67
N PRO A 451 9.66 -1.01 9.03
CA PRO A 451 9.07 -2.17 9.73
C PRO A 451 8.96 -3.43 8.84
N PHE A 452 8.83 -4.59 9.49
CA PHE A 452 8.60 -5.87 8.82
C PHE A 452 7.16 -6.35 9.05
N GLY A 453 6.50 -6.82 8.00
CA GLY A 453 5.26 -7.59 8.06
C GLY A 453 5.55 -9.10 8.16
N TYR A 454 4.61 -9.84 8.75
CA TYR A 454 4.72 -11.28 8.97
C TYR A 454 3.46 -11.98 8.44
N TRP A 455 3.63 -13.17 7.86
CA TRP A 455 2.55 -14.06 7.46
C TRP A 455 2.94 -15.51 7.73
N TRP A 456 2.45 -16.05 8.83
CA TRP A 456 2.57 -17.45 9.20
C TRP A 456 1.42 -18.26 8.61
N THR A 457 1.72 -19.45 8.09
CA THR A 457 0.72 -20.46 7.71
C THR A 457 0.99 -21.73 8.49
N PHE A 458 -0.02 -22.27 9.19
CA PHE A 458 0.18 -23.37 10.14
C PHE A 458 0.00 -24.77 9.53
N GLY A 459 -0.35 -24.87 8.25
CA GLY A 459 -0.50 -26.13 7.52
C GLY A 459 -1.85 -26.83 7.69
N ASP A 460 -2.75 -26.30 8.53
CA ASP A 460 -4.11 -26.80 8.79
C ASP A 460 -5.22 -25.94 8.16
N GLY A 461 -4.84 -24.91 7.40
CA GLY A 461 -5.74 -23.90 6.83
C GLY A 461 -5.80 -22.58 7.60
N SER A 462 -5.19 -22.50 8.79
CA SER A 462 -5.09 -21.26 9.56
C SER A 462 -3.77 -20.50 9.34
N ALA A 463 -3.77 -19.21 9.70
CA ALA A 463 -2.67 -18.27 9.48
C ALA A 463 -2.61 -17.20 10.59
N SER A 464 -1.49 -16.46 10.68
CA SER A 464 -1.33 -15.33 11.60
C SER A 464 -0.38 -14.26 11.06
N ILE A 465 -0.64 -13.00 11.42
CA ILE A 465 0.23 -11.83 11.12
C ILE A 465 1.08 -11.36 12.31
N THR A 466 0.98 -12.02 13.46
CA THR A 466 1.83 -11.73 14.62
C THR A 466 3.25 -12.24 14.39
N GLN A 467 4.26 -11.49 14.83
CA GLN A 467 5.68 -11.86 14.71
C GLN A 467 5.96 -13.25 15.30
N ASP A 468 5.58 -13.46 16.57
CA ASP A 468 5.82 -14.69 17.34
C ASP A 468 4.49 -15.28 17.84
N PRO A 469 3.73 -16.01 17.01
CA PRO A 469 2.41 -16.51 17.34
C PRO A 469 2.46 -17.80 18.15
N SER A 470 1.37 -18.10 18.86
CA SER A 470 1.06 -19.43 19.40
C SER A 470 -0.16 -19.98 18.68
N HIS A 471 -0.09 -21.22 18.20
CA HIS A 471 -1.17 -21.88 17.46
C HIS A 471 -1.58 -23.21 18.09
N VAL A 472 -2.87 -23.55 18.05
CA VAL A 472 -3.41 -24.78 18.65
C VAL A 472 -3.80 -25.78 17.57
N TYR A 473 -3.06 -26.89 17.50
CA TYR A 473 -3.42 -28.01 16.62
C TYR A 473 -4.46 -28.90 17.29
N ALA A 474 -5.69 -28.85 16.78
CA ALA A 474 -6.83 -29.58 17.32
C ALA A 474 -6.91 -31.05 16.88
N THR A 475 -6.27 -31.42 15.77
CA THR A 475 -6.34 -32.76 15.17
C THR A 475 -4.95 -33.38 15.00
N ALA A 476 -4.90 -34.71 14.96
CA ALA A 476 -3.67 -35.45 14.70
C ALA A 476 -3.31 -35.35 13.21
N GLY A 477 -2.03 -35.12 12.91
CA GLY A 477 -1.56 -34.83 11.55
C GLY A 477 -0.07 -34.56 11.48
N THR A 478 0.41 -34.18 10.31
CA THR A 478 1.74 -33.61 10.11
C THR A 478 1.57 -32.34 9.32
N TYR A 479 2.00 -31.23 9.92
CA TYR A 479 1.72 -29.88 9.45
C TYR A 479 3.02 -29.21 9.04
N THR A 480 3.02 -28.65 7.83
CA THR A 480 4.12 -27.82 7.33
C THR A 480 3.81 -26.37 7.65
N VAL A 481 4.66 -25.75 8.47
CA VAL A 481 4.51 -24.34 8.87
C VAL A 481 5.40 -23.48 7.99
N GLY A 482 4.80 -22.49 7.35
CA GLY A 482 5.50 -21.48 6.56
C GLY A 482 5.54 -20.13 7.28
N LEU A 483 6.57 -19.33 6.97
CA LEU A 483 6.63 -17.91 7.29
C LEU A 483 7.03 -17.15 6.02
N VAL A 484 6.28 -16.11 5.69
CA VAL A 484 6.72 -15.05 4.78
C VAL A 484 6.88 -13.78 5.60
N MET A 485 8.03 -13.12 5.48
CA MET A 485 8.23 -11.76 5.96
C MET A 485 8.36 -10.82 4.77
N THR A 486 7.91 -9.59 4.93
CA THR A 486 8.04 -8.52 3.93
C THR A 486 8.59 -7.28 4.62
N ASP A 487 9.60 -6.64 4.02
CA ASP A 487 10.20 -5.42 4.54
C ASP A 487 9.45 -4.15 4.06
N ALA A 488 9.86 -2.97 4.55
CA ALA A 488 9.25 -1.69 4.19
C ALA A 488 9.49 -1.25 2.73
N LEU A 489 10.39 -1.90 1.99
CA LEU A 489 10.59 -1.71 0.55
C LEU A 489 9.78 -2.71 -0.30
N GLY A 490 9.03 -3.61 0.33
CA GLY A 490 8.23 -4.63 -0.34
C GLY A 490 9.00 -5.91 -0.68
N THR A 491 10.23 -6.07 -0.20
CA THR A 491 11.02 -7.29 -0.41
C THR A 491 10.46 -8.41 0.46
N SER A 492 9.88 -9.44 -0.17
CA SER A 492 9.39 -10.64 0.51
C SER A 492 10.44 -11.74 0.56
N PHE A 493 10.58 -12.38 1.73
CA PHE A 493 11.58 -13.40 2.01
C PHE A 493 11.06 -14.41 3.04
N SER A 494 11.58 -15.64 3.01
CA SER A 494 11.11 -16.74 3.86
C SER A 494 12.28 -17.57 4.40
N PRO A 495 12.19 -18.09 5.63
CA PRO A 495 13.07 -19.14 6.11
C PRO A 495 12.65 -20.49 5.51
N ASN A 496 13.40 -21.55 5.81
CA ASN A 496 12.93 -22.92 5.58
C ASN A 496 11.65 -23.17 6.40
N SER A 497 10.73 -23.98 5.85
CA SER A 497 9.53 -24.40 6.57
C SER A 497 9.85 -25.31 7.76
N LEU A 498 8.98 -25.27 8.77
CA LEU A 498 9.03 -26.15 9.93
C LEU A 498 8.03 -27.30 9.74
N THR A 499 8.29 -28.44 10.38
CA THR A 499 7.37 -29.59 10.39
C THR A 499 6.94 -29.88 11.81
N ILE A 500 5.63 -29.78 12.08
CA ILE A 500 5.03 -30.09 13.37
C ILE A 500 4.25 -31.40 13.25
N LYS A 501 4.56 -32.38 14.11
CA LYS A 501 3.88 -33.68 14.10
C LYS A 501 2.97 -33.84 15.30
N VAL A 502 1.68 -33.96 15.04
CA VAL A 502 0.64 -34.00 16.07
C VAL A 502 0.05 -35.40 16.14
N TYR A 503 0.10 -36.01 17.31
CA TYR A 503 -0.39 -37.37 17.56
C TYR A 503 -1.82 -37.33 18.13
N PRO A 504 -2.60 -38.42 18.05
CA PRO A 504 -3.88 -38.51 18.74
C PRO A 504 -3.68 -38.40 20.25
N SER A 505 -4.61 -37.77 20.97
CA SER A 505 -4.55 -37.62 22.44
C SER A 505 -4.25 -38.95 23.16
N LEU A 506 -3.36 -38.93 24.17
CA LEU A 506 -3.07 -40.09 25.01
C LEU A 506 -4.29 -40.54 25.84
N GLY A 507 -4.96 -41.58 25.36
CA GLY A 507 -5.90 -42.38 26.14
C GLY A 507 -5.22 -43.60 26.76
N VAL A 508 -5.84 -44.16 27.80
CA VAL A 508 -5.38 -45.41 28.44
C VAL A 508 -6.59 -46.27 28.79
N VAL A 509 -6.50 -47.56 28.48
CA VAL A 509 -7.43 -48.59 28.96
C VAL A 509 -6.72 -49.43 30.00
N ALA A 510 -7.27 -49.50 31.21
CA ALA A 510 -6.70 -50.26 32.32
C ALA A 510 -7.74 -51.21 32.93
N SER A 511 -7.28 -52.35 33.44
CA SER A 511 -8.12 -53.40 34.03
C SER A 511 -7.42 -54.09 35.20
N ALA A 512 -8.21 -54.66 36.10
CA ALA A 512 -7.75 -55.43 37.25
C ALA A 512 -8.57 -56.72 37.40
N ASN A 513 -7.91 -57.85 37.65
CA ASN A 513 -8.59 -59.15 37.82
C ASN A 513 -7.84 -60.05 38.83
N PRO A 514 -8.51 -60.62 39.85
CA PRO A 514 -9.89 -60.37 40.28
C PRO A 514 -10.06 -59.03 41.02
N VAL A 515 -11.26 -58.43 40.95
CA VAL A 515 -11.60 -57.21 41.71
C VAL A 515 -12.04 -57.47 43.15
N SER A 516 -12.40 -58.71 43.49
CA SER A 516 -12.74 -59.10 44.86
C SER A 516 -12.43 -60.57 45.15
N GLY A 517 -12.27 -60.89 46.44
CA GLY A 517 -11.99 -62.25 46.90
C GLY A 517 -11.47 -62.29 48.34
N PRO A 518 -11.00 -63.45 48.83
CA PRO A 518 -10.47 -63.59 50.18
C PRO A 518 -9.14 -62.84 50.36
N ALA A 519 -8.84 -62.42 51.59
CA ALA A 519 -7.59 -61.74 51.95
C ALA A 519 -6.33 -62.55 51.58
N ARG A 520 -5.24 -61.84 51.22
CA ARG A 520 -4.15 -62.32 50.35
C ARG A 520 -4.61 -62.47 48.90
N LEU A 521 -5.41 -61.51 48.43
CA LEU A 521 -5.94 -61.47 47.08
C LEU A 521 -4.83 -61.03 46.12
N SER A 522 -4.29 -61.96 45.32
CA SER A 522 -3.38 -61.63 44.22
C SER A 522 -4.19 -61.12 43.03
N VAL A 523 -3.97 -59.87 42.64
CA VAL A 523 -4.65 -59.17 41.55
C VAL A 523 -3.63 -58.86 40.46
N THR A 524 -3.98 -59.18 39.21
CA THR A 524 -3.19 -58.75 38.05
C THR A 524 -3.83 -57.53 37.44
N PHE A 525 -3.01 -56.51 37.24
CA PHE A 525 -3.31 -55.26 36.58
C PHE A 525 -2.73 -55.28 35.17
N VAL A 526 -3.52 -54.82 34.19
CA VAL A 526 -3.09 -54.70 32.79
C VAL A 526 -3.56 -53.35 32.26
N ALA A 527 -2.67 -52.62 31.60
CA ALA A 527 -2.98 -51.37 30.92
C ALA A 527 -2.38 -51.32 29.50
N ALA A 528 -3.08 -50.65 28.60
CA ALA A 528 -2.64 -50.33 27.26
C ALA A 528 -2.91 -48.85 26.97
N ALA A 529 -1.90 -48.14 26.47
CA ALA A 529 -2.06 -46.81 25.89
C ALA A 529 -2.78 -46.89 24.53
N THR A 530 -3.55 -45.86 24.22
CA THR A 530 -4.28 -45.69 22.96
C THR A 530 -4.11 -44.25 22.49
N GLY A 531 -3.54 -44.03 21.30
CA GLY A 531 -3.04 -42.70 20.93
C GLY A 531 -1.65 -42.44 21.54
N GLY A 532 -1.23 -41.17 21.53
CA GLY A 532 0.12 -40.72 21.89
C GLY A 532 1.22 -41.19 20.95
N LEU A 533 2.45 -40.80 21.27
CA LEU A 533 3.71 -41.27 20.70
C LEU A 533 4.43 -42.20 21.69
N GLY A 534 4.64 -43.46 21.30
CA GLY A 534 5.52 -44.36 22.06
C GLY A 534 7.00 -43.96 22.02
N PRO A 535 7.84 -44.38 22.99
CA PRO A 535 7.53 -45.34 24.06
C PRO A 535 6.68 -44.76 25.20
N PHE A 536 5.86 -45.61 25.81
CA PHE A 536 5.01 -45.26 26.95
C PHE A 536 5.62 -45.74 28.27
N THR A 537 5.50 -44.94 29.33
CA THR A 537 5.91 -45.32 30.70
C THR A 537 4.68 -45.45 31.59
N TYR A 538 4.59 -46.53 32.36
CA TYR A 538 3.44 -46.86 33.21
C TYR A 538 3.86 -46.91 34.68
N SER A 539 3.15 -46.19 35.55
CA SER A 539 3.38 -46.12 36.99
C SER A 539 2.09 -46.37 37.76
N TRP A 540 2.09 -47.41 38.60
CA TRP A 540 0.94 -47.86 39.38
C TRP A 540 1.11 -47.46 40.85
N SER A 541 0.04 -46.98 41.46
CA SER A 541 -0.14 -46.89 42.92
C SER A 541 -1.28 -47.81 43.30
N PHE A 542 -1.02 -48.81 44.17
CA PHE A 542 -2.02 -49.84 44.46
C PHE A 542 -3.07 -49.43 45.52
N GLY A 543 -2.94 -48.23 46.09
CA GLY A 543 -3.85 -47.70 47.12
C GLY A 543 -3.59 -48.20 48.54
N ASP A 544 -2.56 -49.02 48.75
CA ASP A 544 -2.12 -49.52 50.07
C ASP A 544 -0.69 -49.05 50.46
N GLY A 545 -0.13 -48.12 49.67
CA GLY A 545 1.24 -47.61 49.81
C GLY A 545 2.27 -48.34 48.94
N ALA A 546 1.93 -49.46 48.30
CA ALA A 546 2.79 -50.11 47.31
C ALA A 546 2.63 -49.50 45.91
N THR A 547 3.68 -49.62 45.10
CA THR A 547 3.74 -49.14 43.72
C THR A 547 4.24 -50.24 42.76
N GLY A 548 4.01 -50.05 41.47
CA GLY A 548 4.47 -50.95 40.41
C GLY A 548 4.73 -50.18 39.10
N THR A 549 5.35 -50.83 38.12
CA THR A 549 5.62 -50.24 36.80
C THR A 549 5.37 -51.23 35.67
N GLY A 550 5.22 -50.72 34.45
CA GLY A 550 5.00 -51.50 33.24
C GLY A 550 3.52 -51.74 32.89
N PRO A 551 3.24 -52.21 31.66
CA PRO A 551 1.88 -52.39 31.15
C PRO A 551 1.13 -53.58 31.77
N SER A 552 1.82 -54.47 32.49
CA SER A 552 1.20 -55.54 33.27
C SER A 552 2.01 -55.80 34.54
N VAL A 553 1.32 -55.87 35.68
CA VAL A 553 1.91 -56.04 37.01
C VAL A 553 0.93 -56.75 37.94
N SER A 554 1.42 -57.58 38.86
CA SER A 554 0.58 -58.23 39.88
C SER A 554 0.90 -57.74 41.27
N HIS A 555 -0.12 -57.54 42.11
CA HIS A 555 0.01 -57.12 43.51
C HIS A 555 -0.89 -57.96 44.43
N THR A 556 -0.52 -58.12 45.70
CA THR A 556 -1.27 -58.98 46.66
C THR A 556 -1.80 -58.18 47.85
N TYR A 557 -3.12 -58.07 47.93
CA TYR A 557 -3.80 -57.27 48.95
C TYR A 557 -4.07 -58.02 50.27
N LYS A 558 -3.85 -57.33 51.38
CA LYS A 558 -4.35 -57.71 52.72
C LYS A 558 -5.86 -57.44 52.80
N ALA A 559 -6.51 -57.83 53.90
CA ALA A 559 -7.94 -57.55 54.07
C ALA A 559 -8.22 -56.04 54.13
N GLY A 560 -9.08 -55.53 53.24
CA GLY A 560 -9.34 -54.11 53.07
C GLY A 560 -10.00 -53.78 51.73
N THR A 561 -10.28 -52.50 51.52
CA THR A 561 -10.80 -51.95 50.26
C THR A 561 -9.81 -50.91 49.76
N TYR A 562 -9.41 -50.99 48.50
CA TYR A 562 -8.32 -50.21 47.92
C TYR A 562 -8.72 -49.60 46.58
N GLN A 563 -8.21 -48.40 46.29
CA GLN A 563 -8.40 -47.70 45.02
C GLN A 563 -7.03 -47.59 44.30
N PRO A 564 -6.67 -48.58 43.47
CA PRO A 564 -5.51 -48.48 42.61
C PRO A 564 -5.66 -47.36 41.58
N ALA A 565 -4.58 -46.64 41.35
CA ALA A 565 -4.45 -45.61 40.33
C ALA A 565 -3.25 -45.89 39.41
N LEU A 566 -3.35 -45.44 38.17
CA LEU A 566 -2.33 -45.55 37.14
C LEU A 566 -2.04 -44.15 36.57
N THR A 567 -0.75 -43.86 36.38
CA THR A 567 -0.26 -42.75 35.57
C THR A 567 0.49 -43.31 34.37
N VAL A 568 0.24 -42.77 33.18
CA VAL A 568 0.96 -43.10 31.94
C VAL A 568 1.49 -41.82 31.30
N HIS A 569 2.74 -41.83 30.87
CA HIS A 569 3.32 -40.79 30.03
C HIS A 569 3.74 -41.36 28.68
N ASP A 570 3.76 -40.51 27.66
CA ASP A 570 4.26 -40.82 26.31
C ASP A 570 5.55 -40.04 26.00
N ALA A 571 6.04 -40.11 24.76
CA ALA A 571 7.22 -39.39 24.29
C ALA A 571 6.94 -38.04 23.59
N ALA A 572 5.67 -37.65 23.37
CA ALA A 572 5.28 -36.30 22.95
C ALA A 572 5.03 -35.34 24.13
N GLY A 573 5.05 -35.85 25.37
CA GLY A 573 4.83 -35.09 26.61
C GLY A 573 3.41 -35.22 27.18
N GLY A 574 2.57 -36.04 26.57
CA GLY A 574 1.25 -36.42 27.04
C GLY A 574 1.31 -37.16 28.39
N SER A 575 0.27 -36.96 29.19
CA SER A 575 0.13 -37.54 30.53
C SER A 575 -1.32 -37.91 30.78
N TRP A 576 -1.57 -39.16 31.12
CA TRP A 576 -2.87 -39.66 31.55
C TRP A 576 -2.80 -40.17 32.99
N GLN A 577 -3.82 -39.89 33.79
CA GLN A 577 -3.94 -40.43 35.14
C GLN A 577 -5.39 -40.82 35.46
N GLY A 578 -5.60 -41.98 36.08
CA GLY A 578 -6.94 -42.45 36.45
C GLY A 578 -6.94 -43.64 37.41
N ALA A 579 -8.10 -43.89 38.02
CA ALA A 579 -8.33 -45.03 38.90
C ALA A 579 -8.71 -46.29 38.10
N VAL A 580 -8.30 -47.47 38.57
CA VAL A 580 -8.48 -48.75 37.87
C VAL A 580 -9.54 -49.63 38.55
N GLY A 581 -10.57 -48.97 39.12
CA GLY A 581 -11.64 -49.58 39.89
C GLY A 581 -11.30 -49.79 41.37
N THR A 582 -12.21 -50.45 42.10
CA THR A 582 -12.07 -50.72 43.54
C THR A 582 -11.75 -52.19 43.77
N ILE A 583 -10.69 -52.48 44.52
CA ILE A 583 -10.32 -53.85 44.92
C ILE A 583 -10.80 -54.14 46.34
N THR A 584 -11.48 -55.27 46.55
CA THR A 584 -12.03 -55.66 47.87
C THR A 584 -11.53 -57.03 48.31
N ALA A 585 -10.63 -57.05 49.29
CA ALA A 585 -10.06 -58.25 49.87
C ALA A 585 -10.73 -58.56 51.22
N ILE A 586 -11.49 -59.65 51.28
CA ILE A 586 -12.43 -59.97 52.37
C ILE A 586 -11.75 -60.83 53.43
N ARG A 587 -11.85 -60.42 54.71
CA ARG A 587 -11.45 -61.27 55.83
C ARG A 587 -12.52 -62.33 56.10
N HIS A 588 -12.23 -63.60 55.81
CA HIS A 588 -13.09 -64.70 56.26
C HIS A 588 -12.93 -64.91 57.77
N SER A 589 -14.01 -64.72 58.53
CA SER A 589 -14.11 -65.13 59.93
C SER A 589 -14.46 -66.61 60.01
N ALA A 590 -13.45 -67.46 60.22
CA ALA A 590 -13.68 -68.88 60.50
C ALA A 590 -14.39 -69.03 61.85
N LYS A 591 -15.73 -69.17 61.84
CA LYS A 591 -16.51 -69.50 63.03
C LYS A 591 -16.19 -70.94 63.43
N ARG A 592 -15.20 -71.11 64.31
CA ARG A 592 -14.71 -72.39 64.81
C ARG A 592 -15.71 -72.97 65.80
N THR A 593 -16.70 -73.72 65.33
CA THR A 593 -17.58 -74.52 66.18
C THR A 593 -16.75 -75.62 66.86
N ALA A 594 -16.55 -75.50 68.17
CA ALA A 594 -15.91 -76.52 68.97
C ALA A 594 -16.91 -77.65 69.29
N PRO A 595 -16.52 -78.94 69.20
CA PRO A 595 -17.37 -80.04 69.63
C PRO A 595 -17.34 -80.16 71.16
N THR A 596 -18.49 -80.05 71.81
CA THR A 596 -18.64 -80.42 73.23
C THR A 596 -18.84 -81.93 73.37
N THR A 597 -17.87 -82.58 74.01
CA THR A 597 -17.94 -83.99 74.39
C THR A 597 -18.98 -84.22 75.50
N GLY A 598 -19.90 -85.15 75.27
CA GLY A 598 -20.84 -85.67 76.29
C GLY A 598 -21.08 -87.16 76.06
N LEU A 599 -20.45 -88.01 76.88
CA LEU A 599 -20.66 -89.45 76.89
C LEU A 599 -21.89 -89.80 77.73
N THR A 600 -22.81 -90.61 77.20
CA THR A 600 -23.35 -91.83 77.85
C THR A 600 -24.35 -92.57 76.96
N GLY A 601 -24.12 -93.87 76.72
CA GLY A 601 -25.16 -94.90 76.76
C GLY A 601 -26.04 -95.18 75.52
N GLY A 602 -25.81 -96.35 74.90
CA GLY A 602 -26.92 -97.26 74.54
C GLY A 602 -27.18 -97.60 73.06
N ALA A 603 -26.95 -98.89 72.74
CA ALA A 603 -27.58 -99.70 71.68
C ALA A 603 -27.24 -99.50 70.18
N LEU A 604 -26.71 -100.59 69.61
CA LEU A 604 -26.72 -101.04 68.21
C LEU A 604 -28.15 -101.47 67.76
N PRO A 605 -28.44 -101.86 66.49
CA PRO A 605 -27.56 -102.14 65.34
C PRO A 605 -27.99 -101.32 64.07
N SER A 606 -27.65 -101.58 62.79
CA SER A 606 -27.00 -102.69 62.05
C SER A 606 -26.39 -102.21 60.71
N SER A 607 -25.53 -103.04 60.09
CA SER A 607 -25.20 -103.19 58.64
C SER A 607 -25.77 -102.18 57.61
N GLY A 608 -25.02 -101.66 56.64
CA GLY A 608 -24.21 -102.41 55.67
C GLY A 608 -23.62 -101.51 54.54
N PRO A 609 -22.95 -102.08 53.51
CA PRO A 609 -21.61 -101.60 53.16
C PRO A 609 -21.46 -100.77 51.87
N ALA A 610 -20.23 -100.31 51.66
CA ALA A 610 -19.76 -99.54 50.51
C ALA A 610 -19.44 -100.39 49.25
N SER A 611 -19.34 -99.69 48.12
CA SER A 611 -18.52 -100.03 46.93
C SER A 611 -17.88 -98.72 46.45
N THR A 612 -16.56 -98.57 46.21
CA THR A 612 -15.68 -99.17 45.17
C THR A 612 -16.22 -98.94 43.75
N SER A 613 -15.47 -98.42 42.76
CA SER A 613 -14.05 -98.01 42.71
C SER A 613 -13.74 -97.03 41.53
N GLN A 614 -12.53 -96.46 41.54
CA GLN A 614 -11.81 -95.69 40.48
C GLN A 614 -11.75 -96.38 39.07
N PRO A 615 -11.22 -95.75 37.97
CA PRO A 615 -10.25 -94.63 37.90
C PRO A 615 -10.46 -93.52 36.83
N SER A 616 -9.45 -92.65 36.76
CA SER A 616 -9.23 -91.42 35.97
C SER A 616 -9.05 -91.54 34.44
N SER A 617 -9.38 -90.46 33.72
CA SER A 617 -8.53 -89.87 32.66
C SER A 617 -8.88 -88.40 32.39
N ALA A 618 -7.91 -87.60 31.89
CA ALA A 618 -8.00 -86.15 31.70
C ALA A 618 -8.39 -85.75 30.25
N PRO A 619 -8.80 -84.49 29.97
CA PRO A 619 -9.41 -84.07 28.69
C PRO A 619 -8.38 -83.58 27.65
N PRO A 620 -8.83 -83.26 26.43
CA PRO A 620 -8.66 -81.86 26.01
C PRO A 620 -9.77 -81.25 25.12
N SER A 621 -9.71 -79.90 25.06
CA SER A 621 -10.10 -79.00 23.95
C SER A 621 -11.53 -79.00 23.37
N GLN A 622 -12.23 -77.88 23.59
CA GLN A 622 -13.09 -77.28 22.57
C GLN A 622 -12.87 -75.76 22.49
N SER A 623 -12.70 -75.27 21.26
CA SER A 623 -12.83 -73.85 20.90
C SER A 623 -14.21 -73.62 20.30
N PRO A 624 -14.85 -72.47 20.50
CA PRO A 624 -15.94 -72.01 19.64
C PRO A 624 -15.51 -70.85 18.74
N SER A 625 -15.83 -70.97 17.45
CA SER A 625 -15.56 -69.96 16.42
C SER A 625 -16.54 -68.78 16.48
N LEU A 626 -16.09 -67.61 16.05
CA LEU A 626 -16.91 -66.42 15.84
C LEU A 626 -17.91 -66.63 14.69
N VAL A 627 -19.12 -66.09 14.84
CA VAL A 627 -20.10 -65.91 13.76
C VAL A 627 -20.41 -64.41 13.64
N ALA A 628 -20.21 -63.85 12.45
CA ALA A 628 -20.56 -62.48 12.12
C ALA A 628 -22.05 -62.35 11.74
N ALA A 629 -22.67 -61.22 12.11
CA ALA A 629 -24.04 -60.89 11.74
C ALA A 629 -24.06 -59.69 10.77
N HIS A 630 -24.45 -59.94 9.52
CA HIS A 630 -25.01 -58.92 8.65
C HIS A 630 -26.48 -58.72 8.99
N TYR A 631 -26.97 -57.47 8.98
CA TYR A 631 -28.40 -57.16 9.04
C TYR A 631 -28.89 -56.69 7.67
N ALA A 632 -30.08 -57.16 7.28
CA ALA A 632 -30.75 -56.80 6.04
C ALA A 632 -32.23 -56.47 6.28
N ASP A 633 -32.78 -55.69 5.34
CA ASP A 633 -34.15 -55.17 5.20
C ASP A 633 -35.28 -56.21 5.36
N PRO A 634 -36.49 -55.78 5.73
CA PRO A 634 -37.62 -56.08 4.83
C PRO A 634 -38.68 -54.96 4.65
N GLN A 635 -39.08 -54.74 3.39
CA GLN A 635 -40.28 -53.96 3.00
C GLN A 635 -41.63 -54.67 3.21
N ARG A 636 -42.74 -53.91 3.44
CA ARG A 636 -43.75 -53.58 2.38
C ARG A 636 -45.06 -52.87 2.83
N ARG A 637 -45.51 -51.94 1.95
CA ARG A 637 -46.91 -51.45 1.68
C ARG A 637 -47.59 -50.60 2.79
N SER A 638 -48.47 -49.63 2.50
CA SER A 638 -49.37 -49.40 1.33
C SER A 638 -49.85 -47.94 1.11
N GLY A 639 -50.13 -47.55 -0.16
CA GLY A 639 -51.12 -46.51 -0.59
C GLY A 639 -50.75 -45.01 -0.41
N GLY A 640 -51.22 -44.05 -1.23
CA GLY A 640 -52.00 -44.10 -2.50
C GLY A 640 -52.93 -42.87 -2.70
N GLY A 641 -52.83 -42.17 -3.84
CA GLY A 641 -53.64 -40.96 -4.20
C GLY A 641 -53.05 -39.64 -3.66
N ASP A 642 -53.17 -38.46 -4.30
CA ASP A 642 -53.83 -38.06 -5.56
C ASP A 642 -53.04 -36.93 -6.27
N GLY A 643 -53.44 -36.56 -7.50
CA GLY A 643 -52.78 -35.52 -8.32
C GLY A 643 -53.72 -34.45 -8.87
N TRP A 644 -53.32 -33.82 -10.00
CA TRP A 644 -53.97 -32.71 -10.74
C TRP A 644 -53.76 -31.30 -10.15
N ARG A 645 -53.68 -30.19 -10.92
CA ARG A 645 -53.16 -29.86 -12.30
C ARG A 645 -53.48 -28.37 -12.56
N PHE A 646 -52.54 -27.58 -13.11
CA PHE A 646 -52.67 -26.30 -13.89
C PHE A 646 -51.38 -25.48 -13.66
N LEU A 647 -50.49 -25.09 -14.60
CA LEU A 647 -50.43 -24.90 -16.07
C LEU A 647 -50.62 -23.45 -16.56
N ALA A 648 -49.51 -22.69 -16.60
CA ALA A 648 -49.13 -21.62 -17.54
C ALA A 648 -47.61 -21.34 -17.35
N LEU A 649 -46.69 -21.74 -18.26
CA LEU A 649 -46.16 -20.98 -19.42
C LEU A 649 -45.62 -19.57 -19.06
N VAL A 650 -44.44 -19.07 -19.48
CA VAL A 650 -43.22 -19.55 -20.21
C VAL A 650 -42.12 -18.49 -19.92
N GLY A 651 -40.80 -18.74 -19.91
CA GLY A 651 -40.02 -19.97 -20.12
C GLY A 651 -38.51 -19.69 -20.23
N SER A 652 -37.72 -20.71 -20.63
CA SER A 652 -36.26 -20.69 -20.94
C SER A 652 -35.31 -20.35 -19.76
N PHE A 653 -34.25 -21.10 -19.45
CA PHE A 653 -33.34 -21.89 -20.30
C PHE A 653 -32.69 -23.03 -19.47
N VAL A 654 -32.53 -24.26 -19.99
CA VAL A 654 -31.87 -25.39 -19.29
C VAL A 654 -31.10 -26.30 -20.25
N ALA A 655 -29.92 -26.77 -19.81
CA ALA A 655 -29.03 -27.80 -20.39
C ALA A 655 -28.31 -27.40 -21.72
N ALA A 656 -27.12 -27.93 -22.05
CA ALA A 656 -26.52 -29.19 -21.59
C ALA A 656 -24.97 -29.18 -21.51
N VAL A 657 -24.44 -30.11 -20.71
CA VAL A 657 -23.02 -30.56 -20.77
C VAL A 657 -22.88 -31.58 -21.90
N GLY A 658 -21.82 -31.47 -22.72
CA GLY A 658 -21.41 -32.53 -23.65
C GLY A 658 -20.60 -32.06 -24.86
N GLY A 659 -19.29 -32.33 -24.86
CA GLY A 659 -18.40 -32.08 -26.01
C GLY A 659 -16.99 -32.61 -25.72
N ALA A 660 -16.51 -33.56 -26.51
CA ALA A 660 -15.40 -34.43 -26.13
C ALA A 660 -14.06 -34.12 -26.86
N LEU A 661 -13.02 -34.80 -26.38
CA LEU A 661 -11.67 -34.94 -26.93
C LEU A 661 -11.55 -35.02 -28.47
N SER A 662 -10.35 -34.60 -28.91
CA SER A 662 -9.50 -35.21 -29.95
C SER A 662 -9.50 -34.63 -31.36
N LEU A 663 -8.42 -33.88 -31.67
CA LEU A 663 -7.50 -34.14 -32.79
C LEU A 663 -6.34 -33.11 -32.75
N ALA A 664 -5.05 -33.40 -32.86
CA ALA A 664 -4.14 -34.44 -32.35
C ALA A 664 -2.75 -34.13 -32.97
N ARG A 665 -1.66 -34.45 -32.26
CA ARG A 665 -0.27 -34.67 -32.75
C ARG A 665 0.49 -33.52 -33.46
N GLN A 666 1.44 -32.93 -32.71
CA GLN A 666 2.89 -32.83 -32.96
C GLN A 666 3.47 -31.81 -31.95
N LEU A 667 4.65 -31.93 -31.34
CA LEU A 667 5.66 -33.00 -31.31
C LEU A 667 6.53 -32.77 -30.04
N VAL A 668 6.48 -33.66 -29.05
CA VAL A 668 7.53 -33.72 -28.02
C VAL A 668 8.60 -34.67 -28.52
N LEU A 669 9.72 -34.13 -28.99
CA LEU A 669 10.99 -34.86 -29.16
C LEU A 669 12.13 -33.87 -29.48
N ARG A 670 12.90 -33.49 -28.46
CA ARG A 670 14.37 -33.40 -28.51
C ARG A 670 14.94 -33.25 -27.10
N THR A 671 15.34 -34.42 -26.57
CA THR A 671 16.35 -34.68 -25.51
C THR A 671 16.29 -33.81 -24.26
#